data_AF-A0AA37RAQ6-F1
#
_entry.id   AF-A0AA37RAQ6-F1
#
_cell.length_a   1.000
_cell.length_b   1.000
_cell.length_c   1.000
_cell.angle_alpha   90.00
_cell.angle_beta   90.00
_cell.angle_gamma   90.00
#
_symmetry.space_group_name_H-M   'P 1'
#
loop_
_entity.id
_entity.type
_entity.pdbx_description
1 polymer ?
#
loop_
_entity_poly.entity_id
_entity_poly.type
_entity_poly.pdbx_seq_one_letter_code
_entity_poly.pdbx_strand_id
1 'polypeptide(L)'
;MRASAYVGRIGELAVALGVGAALFAGTGTAWADPASSDSSDSSDSAPAPAPAPPPAPVDPGAESGPTVGSSDGTPAPATSDAPKSTVSASTVTISKDDDPAKTSSHDDDPTEASSRDDEAAGTSSSEEAQDDPPPTQANKSPTVAPETSSTPVTTVDATEVRMRVNSAAAQPEAVTTTQRVSSTLAVQQTSPPPAVPTLRPWPTAFDPLTVVTYVTGLVTSLVNAVLSPFAAGAPALPSDPTPWALLAWVRRELFNESPTIASDLPQTQSLTLDGDVVVKGNVGAADADGGPVSYTVIGRPLNGGTVTVDANGDFTYRPMNAMAAVGGTDSFTVMVDDEAAGFHLHGPLGLLQFVPILGSLLNPSAGHRVAKTITVTVTPVGGVDLSFPKGFRWGVAHAGFQAEGGPGSPVDPNSDWYRWVHDPINQFLGFTNGVPENGPGTYVSYDTDAELARQDLGMNTFRMGIEWSRIFPNSTAGINISDEGGTVSQADLQAMDQLANQAEVAHYRAVFASLRAHGLEPLVTVNHFTLPTWVNDPITARPLIQLGLPAPTAGWLSPGTPVEFEKFAAYVAWKYGDQVDDWATLNEPFSPILTQFFAIPGLVPAWPPGVIRPDLASTFLVNEAKGHVAAYDAIHQWDNKVATVGKAAASVGFTNNMIPARPADPVNPLDVQAADAWNSFYNGWFPNAVIDGWVDANFDGVKTANEVHADFTGKADWIGVQYYGSQPMQGFGVAPIPGFPFLRGLPVRCDPSPTCSDYNQPTDPGGFREVLDFAASYGKPLWVTENGIADAGDSKRPPYLVNHIAVVQDMVAHDTNILGYTYWSFVDNLEWAEGYDLHFGLYGSDPTTPELERTPKPTSISAISQITKANALPTALLATYVP
;
A
#
# COMPACT_ATOMS: atom_id res chain seq x y z
N MET A 1 -18.17 32.48 71.08
CA MET A 1 -18.87 33.34 70.09
C MET A 1 -18.61 32.80 68.70
N ARG A 2 -19.55 33.00 67.75
CA ARG A 2 -19.36 32.92 66.27
C ARG A 2 -18.50 31.75 65.75
N ALA A 3 -19.13 30.58 65.60
CA ALA A 3 -18.68 29.50 64.70
C ALA A 3 -19.77 29.13 63.65
N SER A 4 -20.81 29.94 63.53
CA SER A 4 -22.06 29.63 62.81
C SER A 4 -22.28 30.43 61.52
N ALA A 5 -21.25 31.14 61.04
CA ALA A 5 -21.36 32.06 59.89
C ALA A 5 -20.81 31.50 58.56
N TYR A 6 -20.24 30.28 58.55
CA TYR A 6 -19.54 29.72 57.39
C TYR A 6 -20.15 28.44 56.81
N VAL A 7 -21.01 27.74 57.57
CA VAL A 7 -21.62 26.47 57.13
C VAL A 7 -22.74 26.69 56.10
N GLY A 8 -23.49 27.81 56.22
CA GLY A 8 -24.67 28.08 55.39
C GLY A 8 -24.41 28.22 53.89
N ARG A 9 -23.17 28.56 53.47
CA ARG A 9 -22.83 28.73 52.03
C ARG A 9 -22.32 27.47 51.33
N ILE A 10 -22.12 26.37 52.06
CA ILE A 10 -21.68 25.08 51.48
C ILE A 10 -22.89 24.17 51.21
N GLY A 11 -23.96 24.29 52.01
CA GLY A 11 -25.18 23.49 51.84
C GLY A 11 -25.92 23.76 50.53
N GLU A 12 -26.14 25.03 50.17
CA GLU A 12 -26.86 25.40 48.94
C GLU A 12 -26.10 24.96 47.67
N LEU A 13 -24.77 25.04 47.69
CA LEU A 13 -23.92 24.61 46.57
C LEU A 13 -23.93 23.08 46.40
N ALA A 14 -23.95 22.31 47.49
CA ALA A 14 -24.04 20.85 47.43
C ALA A 14 -25.39 20.35 46.87
N VAL A 15 -26.49 21.06 47.18
CA VAL A 15 -27.83 20.77 46.62
C VAL A 15 -27.90 21.15 45.14
N ALA A 16 -27.26 22.24 44.72
CA ALA A 16 -27.18 22.65 43.32
C ALA A 16 -26.29 21.73 42.45
N LEU A 17 -25.28 21.06 43.04
CA LEU A 17 -24.33 20.20 42.33
C LEU A 17 -24.64 18.69 42.42
N GLY A 18 -25.74 18.28 43.05
CA GLY A 18 -26.26 16.90 42.98
C GLY A 18 -25.44 15.81 43.67
N VAL A 19 -24.40 16.15 44.46
CA VAL A 19 -23.54 15.16 45.14
C VAL A 19 -23.95 15.00 46.60
N GLY A 20 -24.66 13.91 46.92
CA GLY A 20 -25.23 13.71 48.27
C GLY A 20 -25.76 12.30 48.58
N ALA A 21 -24.96 11.25 48.34
CA ALA A 21 -25.35 9.89 48.73
C ALA A 21 -25.11 9.64 50.23
N ALA A 22 -26.15 9.25 50.97
CA ALA A 22 -26.04 8.85 52.37
C ALA A 22 -27.02 7.71 52.73
N LEU A 23 -26.50 6.49 52.86
CA LEU A 23 -27.18 5.40 53.55
C LEU A 23 -26.97 5.53 55.06
N PHE A 24 -28.03 5.42 55.86
CA PHE A 24 -28.05 4.56 57.07
C PHE A 24 -29.47 4.40 57.61
N ALA A 25 -29.73 3.25 58.25
CA ALA A 25 -31.01 2.93 58.87
C ALA A 25 -31.11 3.47 60.31
N GLY A 26 -32.32 3.87 60.73
CA GLY A 26 -32.60 4.26 62.12
C GLY A 26 -34.08 4.58 62.36
N THR A 27 -34.73 3.83 63.24
CA THR A 27 -36.13 4.05 63.62
C THR A 27 -36.25 5.17 64.67
N GLY A 28 -37.14 6.15 64.44
CA GLY A 28 -37.46 7.18 65.43
C GLY A 28 -38.62 8.08 65.01
N THR A 29 -39.81 7.86 65.58
CA THR A 29 -41.02 8.67 65.36
C THR A 29 -41.25 9.70 66.46
N ALA A 30 -42.12 10.69 66.17
CA ALA A 30 -42.79 11.66 67.06
C ALA A 30 -42.19 13.09 67.10
N TRP A 31 -42.98 14.17 67.25
CA TRP A 31 -44.37 14.46 66.78
C TRP A 31 -44.67 15.96 67.05
N ALA A 32 -45.48 16.62 66.20
CA ALA A 32 -46.08 17.92 66.51
C ALA A 32 -47.32 18.19 65.62
N ASP A 33 -48.50 18.02 66.21
CA ASP A 33 -49.83 18.39 65.68
C ASP A 33 -50.04 19.93 65.79
N PRO A 34 -51.03 20.59 65.14
CA PRO A 34 -52.46 20.34 65.43
C PRO A 34 -53.44 20.43 64.23
N ALA A 35 -54.39 19.50 64.13
CA ALA A 35 -55.80 19.73 64.56
C ALA A 35 -56.88 18.95 63.78
N SER A 36 -57.62 18.09 64.51
CA SER A 36 -59.08 17.78 64.40
C SER A 36 -59.73 17.35 63.06
N SER A 37 -60.63 16.37 63.02
CA SER A 37 -61.04 15.34 64.01
C SER A 37 -61.91 14.26 63.34
N ASP A 38 -62.02 13.10 64.01
CA ASP A 38 -63.12 12.11 63.90
C ASP A 38 -63.31 11.31 62.57
N SER A 39 -63.67 10.02 62.58
CA SER A 39 -63.68 9.03 63.67
C SER A 39 -63.77 7.57 63.19
N SER A 40 -63.19 6.67 63.99
CA SER A 40 -63.72 5.35 64.41
C SER A 40 -63.85 4.14 63.45
N ASP A 41 -63.55 2.99 64.07
CA ASP A 41 -64.08 1.63 63.89
C ASP A 41 -63.48 0.65 62.88
N SER A 42 -63.71 -0.62 63.20
CA SER A 42 -62.96 -1.81 62.79
C SER A 42 -63.89 -2.97 62.47
N SER A 43 -63.37 -4.07 61.88
CA SER A 43 -64.01 -5.40 61.76
C SER A 43 -65.33 -5.43 60.94
N ASP A 44 -65.73 -6.50 60.25
CA ASP A 44 -65.34 -7.91 60.33
C ASP A 44 -65.78 -8.68 59.04
N SER A 45 -65.38 -9.96 58.93
CA SER A 45 -66.09 -11.07 58.24
C SER A 45 -66.46 -11.01 56.74
N ALA A 46 -65.67 -11.74 55.93
CA ALA A 46 -65.98 -13.06 55.30
C ALA A 46 -67.40 -13.37 54.72
N PRO A 47 -67.57 -14.35 53.78
CA PRO A 47 -66.64 -15.42 53.39
C PRO A 47 -66.41 -15.64 51.86
N ALA A 48 -65.54 -16.60 51.52
CA ALA A 48 -65.28 -17.08 50.16
C ALA A 48 -66.26 -18.19 49.71
N PRO A 49 -66.06 -18.77 48.50
CA PRO A 49 -65.39 -20.07 48.52
C PRO A 49 -64.25 -20.24 47.50
N ALA A 50 -63.20 -20.93 47.94
CA ALA A 50 -62.23 -21.65 47.11
C ALA A 50 -62.08 -23.08 47.66
N PRO A 51 -61.90 -24.10 46.80
CA PRO A 51 -60.83 -25.08 47.00
C PRO A 51 -60.24 -25.61 45.67
N ALA A 52 -59.10 -26.34 45.59
CA ALA A 52 -57.89 -26.48 46.42
C ALA A 52 -56.85 -27.32 45.60
N PRO A 53 -55.54 -27.41 45.98
CA PRO A 53 -54.48 -27.95 45.09
C PRO A 53 -53.92 -29.37 45.43
N PRO A 54 -52.62 -29.62 45.77
CA PRO A 54 -51.74 -30.61 45.09
C PRO A 54 -51.38 -31.86 45.95
N PRO A 55 -50.52 -32.84 45.52
CA PRO A 55 -49.03 -32.79 45.69
C PRO A 55 -48.17 -33.66 44.70
N ALA A 56 -46.82 -33.74 44.85
CA ALA A 56 -45.92 -34.66 44.09
C ALA A 56 -44.51 -34.95 44.74
N PRO A 57 -43.85 -36.11 44.47
CA PRO A 57 -42.43 -36.46 44.80
C PRO A 57 -41.54 -36.63 43.51
N VAL A 58 -40.19 -36.86 43.45
CA VAL A 58 -39.11 -37.41 44.34
C VAL A 58 -39.05 -38.97 44.33
N ASP A 59 -37.94 -39.74 44.16
CA ASP A 59 -36.45 -39.60 44.07
C ASP A 59 -35.86 -40.81 43.24
N PRO A 60 -34.53 -41.21 43.15
CA PRO A 60 -33.24 -40.58 43.55
C PRO A 60 -32.02 -40.65 42.57
N GLY A 61 -31.08 -39.69 42.68
CA GLY A 61 -29.60 -39.82 42.44
C GLY A 61 -29.01 -39.70 41.01
N ALA A 62 -27.82 -39.12 40.78
CA ALA A 62 -26.88 -38.40 41.67
C ALA A 62 -25.83 -37.50 40.91
N GLU A 63 -25.36 -36.43 41.59
CA GLU A 63 -24.08 -35.68 41.50
C GLU A 63 -23.57 -34.93 40.21
N SER A 64 -23.70 -33.59 40.26
CA SER A 64 -22.72 -32.48 40.05
C SER A 64 -21.45 -32.55 39.15
N GLY A 65 -21.12 -31.41 38.50
CA GLY A 65 -19.83 -31.09 37.82
C GLY A 65 -18.72 -30.56 38.78
N PRO A 66 -17.91 -29.48 38.48
CA PRO A 66 -18.02 -28.47 37.41
C PRO A 66 -16.65 -27.88 36.86
N THR A 67 -16.69 -26.67 36.25
CA THR A 67 -15.68 -25.56 36.23
C THR A 67 -14.37 -25.55 35.40
N VAL A 68 -14.15 -24.38 34.75
CA VAL A 68 -12.87 -23.62 34.59
C VAL A 68 -11.80 -24.18 33.62
N GLY A 69 -10.90 -23.29 33.15
CA GLY A 69 -9.75 -23.60 32.28
C GLY A 69 -8.44 -22.91 32.76
N SER A 70 -7.46 -22.84 31.85
CA SER A 70 -6.08 -22.30 31.99
C SER A 70 -4.94 -23.35 32.08
N SER A 71 -3.87 -23.06 31.32
CA SER A 71 -2.44 -23.38 31.55
C SER A 71 -1.90 -24.82 31.51
N ASP A 72 -0.76 -24.93 30.81
CA ASP A 72 0.40 -25.84 30.93
C ASP A 72 0.28 -27.36 30.66
N GLY A 73 1.27 -27.89 29.91
CA GLY A 73 1.68 -29.30 30.01
C GLY A 73 2.00 -30.07 28.72
N THR A 74 3.24 -30.00 28.22
CA THR A 74 3.90 -31.10 27.45
C THR A 74 3.89 -32.42 28.25
N PRO A 75 3.97 -33.64 27.62
CA PRO A 75 4.83 -33.94 26.47
C PRO A 75 4.30 -34.96 25.41
N ALA A 76 5.14 -35.20 24.40
CA ALA A 76 5.12 -36.34 23.46
C ALA A 76 5.86 -37.58 24.09
N PRO A 77 6.26 -38.67 23.37
CA PRO A 77 6.07 -39.03 21.95
C PRO A 77 5.74 -40.53 21.65
N ALA A 78 5.59 -40.83 20.35
CA ALA A 78 5.80 -42.15 19.70
C ALA A 78 4.78 -43.28 20.05
N THR A 79 4.67 -44.41 19.32
CA THR A 79 5.50 -45.04 18.25
C THR A 79 4.66 -45.51 17.05
N SER A 80 5.33 -46.06 16.03
CA SER A 80 4.78 -46.64 14.80
C SER A 80 3.83 -47.84 15.01
N ASP A 81 2.99 -48.14 14.00
CA ASP A 81 3.21 -49.32 13.16
C ASP A 81 2.23 -49.41 11.97
N ALA A 82 2.60 -50.20 10.96
CA ALA A 82 1.83 -50.52 9.76
C ALA A 82 2.09 -52.01 9.38
N PRO A 83 1.53 -52.58 8.30
CA PRO A 83 0.23 -52.36 7.64
C PRO A 83 -0.62 -53.67 7.61
N LYS A 84 -1.85 -53.65 7.06
CA LYS A 84 -2.35 -54.67 6.09
C LYS A 84 -3.80 -54.50 5.62
N SER A 85 -4.09 -55.12 4.48
CA SER A 85 -5.37 -55.19 3.76
C SER A 85 -6.13 -56.51 3.98
N THR A 86 -7.47 -56.47 3.97
CA THR A 86 -8.38 -57.44 3.30
C THR A 86 -9.76 -56.78 3.15
N VAL A 87 -10.27 -56.53 1.95
CA VAL A 87 -10.95 -57.47 1.02
C VAL A 87 -12.30 -57.99 1.53
N SER A 88 -13.38 -57.52 0.89
CA SER A 88 -14.50 -58.34 0.39
C SER A 88 -15.27 -57.54 -0.67
N ALA A 89 -15.84 -58.23 -1.66
CA ALA A 89 -16.45 -57.62 -2.85
C ALA A 89 -17.91 -58.04 -3.03
N SER A 90 -18.61 -57.42 -3.99
CA SER A 90 -19.82 -57.96 -4.60
C SER A 90 -19.87 -57.57 -6.08
N THR A 91 -20.04 -58.56 -6.96
CA THR A 91 -19.78 -58.43 -8.40
C THR A 91 -20.96 -58.95 -9.21
N VAL A 92 -21.48 -58.15 -10.14
CA VAL A 92 -22.22 -58.55 -11.36
C VAL A 92 -21.96 -57.44 -12.39
N THR A 93 -21.08 -57.51 -13.40
CA THR A 93 -20.91 -58.44 -14.55
C THR A 93 -22.01 -58.33 -15.63
N ILE A 94 -21.75 -58.42 -16.95
CA ILE A 94 -20.54 -58.36 -17.80
C ILE A 94 -20.99 -58.14 -19.27
N SER A 95 -20.22 -57.43 -20.12
CA SER A 95 -19.92 -57.74 -21.54
C SER A 95 -19.69 -56.51 -22.44
N LYS A 96 -18.79 -56.53 -23.44
CA LYS A 96 -17.51 -57.26 -23.62
C LYS A 96 -16.79 -56.79 -24.91
N ASP A 97 -15.50 -57.15 -24.99
CA ASP A 97 -14.71 -57.50 -26.19
C ASP A 97 -14.06 -56.44 -27.11
N ASP A 98 -12.72 -56.46 -26.99
CA ASP A 98 -11.70 -56.60 -28.04
C ASP A 98 -10.88 -55.37 -28.53
N ASP A 99 -9.62 -55.72 -28.87
CA ASP A 99 -8.37 -54.96 -29.00
C ASP A 99 -7.50 -55.72 -30.06
N PRO A 100 -6.34 -55.27 -30.59
CA PRO A 100 -5.79 -53.93 -30.82
C PRO A 100 -5.42 -53.62 -32.31
N ALA A 101 -5.10 -52.34 -32.59
CA ALA A 101 -4.06 -51.80 -33.50
C ALA A 101 -3.78 -52.35 -34.93
N LYS A 102 -3.61 -51.41 -35.91
CA LYS A 102 -2.34 -51.17 -36.67
C LYS A 102 -2.44 -50.19 -37.86
N THR A 103 -1.35 -49.42 -38.09
CA THR A 103 -0.83 -48.89 -39.39
C THR A 103 -1.71 -47.97 -40.26
N SER A 104 -1.20 -47.12 -41.18
CA SER A 104 0.06 -46.34 -41.36
C SER A 104 -0.04 -45.57 -42.70
N SER A 105 0.77 -44.52 -42.94
CA SER A 105 0.98 -43.81 -44.24
C SER A 105 -0.26 -43.15 -44.89
N HIS A 106 -0.17 -42.17 -45.80
CA HIS A 106 0.92 -41.29 -46.24
C HIS A 106 0.31 -39.96 -46.73
N ASP A 107 1.13 -38.92 -46.75
CA ASP A 107 1.31 -37.84 -47.75
C ASP A 107 0.22 -37.66 -48.84
N ASP A 108 -0.36 -36.45 -48.96
CA ASP A 108 -0.09 -35.52 -50.09
C ASP A 108 -0.96 -34.24 -50.01
N ASP A 109 -0.39 -33.09 -50.40
CA ASP A 109 -1.08 -31.84 -50.75
C ASP A 109 -1.18 -31.74 -52.29
N PRO A 110 -2.27 -31.18 -52.86
CA PRO A 110 -2.05 -29.94 -53.63
C PRO A 110 -3.20 -28.92 -53.62
N THR A 111 -2.84 -27.69 -53.29
CA THR A 111 -3.12 -26.39 -53.97
C THR A 111 -4.16 -26.25 -55.12
N GLU A 112 -4.75 -25.04 -55.14
CA GLU A 112 -5.24 -24.20 -56.27
C GLU A 112 -6.71 -24.22 -56.81
N ALA A 113 -7.37 -23.07 -56.57
CA ALA A 113 -7.94 -22.14 -57.58
C ALA A 113 -9.39 -22.28 -58.15
N SER A 114 -10.26 -21.35 -57.68
CA SER A 114 -11.31 -20.63 -58.44
C SER A 114 -12.60 -21.41 -58.83
N SER A 115 -13.76 -20.82 -59.21
CA SER A 115 -14.14 -19.41 -59.48
C SER A 115 -15.67 -19.16 -59.42
N ARG A 116 -16.09 -17.92 -59.06
CA ARG A 116 -17.17 -17.08 -59.69
C ARG A 116 -18.70 -17.40 -59.55
N ASP A 117 -19.61 -16.42 -59.77
CA ASP A 117 -19.43 -14.97 -60.08
C ASP A 117 -19.85 -14.00 -58.92
N ASP A 118 -21.03 -13.36 -58.76
CA ASP A 118 -22.35 -13.37 -59.44
C ASP A 118 -23.09 -11.99 -59.24
N GLU A 119 -24.34 -11.80 -59.71
CA GLU A 119 -25.09 -10.52 -59.86
C GLU A 119 -26.13 -10.19 -58.76
N ALA A 120 -26.68 -8.96 -58.56
CA ALA A 120 -26.38 -7.54 -58.87
C ALA A 120 -27.42 -6.67 -58.07
N ALA A 121 -27.59 -5.33 -58.09
CA ALA A 121 -27.08 -4.14 -58.80
C ALA A 121 -27.20 -2.91 -57.82
N GLY A 122 -27.19 -1.60 -58.13
CA GLY A 122 -27.12 -0.80 -59.38
C GLY A 122 -27.59 0.67 -59.14
N THR A 123 -27.46 1.55 -60.16
CA THR A 123 -27.83 3.01 -60.20
C THR A 123 -27.03 4.00 -59.31
N SER A 124 -26.73 5.26 -59.69
CA SER A 124 -26.65 5.94 -61.02
C SER A 124 -25.95 7.33 -60.89
N SER A 125 -25.45 7.88 -62.02
CA SER A 125 -24.83 9.23 -62.26
C SER A 125 -23.51 9.57 -61.54
N SER A 126 -22.41 10.06 -62.14
CA SER A 126 -22.08 10.84 -63.38
C SER A 126 -22.15 12.38 -63.22
N GLU A 127 -21.34 13.23 -63.86
CA GLU A 127 -20.09 13.14 -64.68
C GLU A 127 -18.93 13.93 -63.95
N GLU A 128 -17.74 14.35 -64.44
CA GLU A 128 -17.02 14.43 -65.74
C GLU A 128 -15.47 14.46 -65.49
N ALA A 129 -14.59 14.87 -66.43
CA ALA A 129 -13.10 14.87 -66.31
C ALA A 129 -12.39 15.94 -67.20
N GLN A 130 -11.05 16.15 -67.07
CA GLN A 130 -10.08 16.36 -68.19
C GLN A 130 -8.58 16.63 -67.81
N ASP A 131 -7.67 15.89 -68.47
CA ASP A 131 -6.39 16.23 -69.17
C ASP A 131 -5.18 17.02 -68.56
N ASP A 132 -4.12 16.27 -68.16
CA ASP A 132 -2.75 16.19 -68.76
C ASP A 132 -1.72 17.40 -68.84
N PRO A 133 -0.39 17.19 -69.13
CA PRO A 133 0.73 17.88 -68.43
C PRO A 133 1.83 18.47 -69.39
N PRO A 134 3.16 18.30 -69.15
CA PRO A 134 4.09 18.83 -68.13
C PRO A 134 4.97 20.00 -68.68
N PRO A 135 6.13 20.38 -68.08
CA PRO A 135 7.40 20.21 -68.85
C PRO A 135 8.76 20.07 -68.09
N THR A 136 9.65 19.22 -68.66
CA THR A 136 11.13 19.37 -68.80
C THR A 136 12.14 19.15 -67.65
N GLN A 137 13.42 18.95 -68.04
CA GLN A 137 14.56 18.39 -67.31
C GLN A 137 15.75 19.40 -67.22
N ALA A 138 16.78 19.13 -66.38
CA ALA A 138 18.14 18.75 -66.84
C ALA A 138 19.27 18.92 -65.80
N ASN A 139 20.26 17.99 -65.82
CA ASN A 139 21.62 18.07 -65.24
C ASN A 139 21.74 18.15 -63.69
N LYS A 140 22.78 17.61 -63.01
CA LYS A 140 23.98 16.84 -63.44
C LYS A 140 24.57 16.06 -62.26
N SER A 141 25.13 14.87 -62.50
CA SER A 141 26.17 14.27 -61.62
C SER A 141 27.57 14.79 -62.03
N PRO A 142 28.61 14.58 -61.21
CA PRO A 142 29.45 13.40 -61.49
C PRO A 142 29.97 12.65 -60.24
N THR A 143 30.26 11.37 -60.45
CA THR A 143 31.03 10.48 -59.55
C THR A 143 32.54 10.65 -59.77
N VAL A 144 33.37 10.41 -58.75
CA VAL A 144 34.68 9.70 -58.80
C VAL A 144 35.23 9.55 -57.37
N ALA A 145 36.04 8.52 -57.12
CA ALA A 145 36.62 8.18 -55.80
C ALA A 145 38.15 8.46 -55.73
N PRO A 146 38.99 7.63 -55.08
CA PRO A 146 39.51 7.86 -53.72
C PRO A 146 41.04 8.10 -53.67
N GLU A 147 41.60 8.45 -52.49
CA GLU A 147 42.99 8.19 -52.01
C GLU A 147 43.09 8.76 -50.55
N THR A 148 43.37 8.01 -49.46
CA THR A 148 44.55 7.25 -48.95
C THR A 148 45.56 8.05 -48.11
N SER A 149 46.13 7.38 -47.08
CA SER A 149 47.34 7.74 -46.31
C SER A 149 47.25 8.93 -45.33
N SER A 150 47.97 8.98 -44.20
CA SER A 150 48.63 7.91 -43.41
C SER A 150 48.95 8.40 -41.99
N THR A 151 49.29 7.48 -41.09
CA THR A 151 49.92 7.78 -39.78
C THR A 151 51.31 8.42 -39.95
N PRO A 152 51.90 8.91 -38.85
CA PRO A 152 53.04 8.14 -38.32
C PRO A 152 52.93 7.80 -36.83
N VAL A 153 53.53 6.66 -36.46
CA VAL A 153 53.78 6.23 -35.08
C VAL A 153 55.13 6.77 -34.62
N THR A 154 55.32 7.01 -33.32
CA THR A 154 56.66 7.06 -32.73
C THR A 154 56.66 6.41 -31.35
N THR A 155 57.36 5.28 -31.23
CA THR A 155 57.65 4.59 -29.97
C THR A 155 59.08 4.90 -29.51
N VAL A 156 59.29 5.05 -28.20
CA VAL A 156 60.62 4.99 -27.54
C VAL A 156 60.46 4.26 -26.20
N ASP A 157 61.52 3.59 -25.76
CA ASP A 157 61.53 2.51 -24.76
C ASP A 157 61.82 2.96 -23.31
N ALA A 158 61.74 2.02 -22.36
CA ALA A 158 61.78 2.23 -20.92
C ALA A 158 63.19 2.30 -20.29
N THR A 159 63.28 2.70 -19.00
CA THR A 159 64.33 2.24 -18.07
C THR A 159 63.98 2.47 -16.59
N GLU A 160 64.48 1.63 -15.69
CA GLU A 160 64.31 1.74 -14.23
C GLU A 160 65.26 2.75 -13.57
N VAL A 161 64.85 3.35 -12.43
CA VAL A 161 65.75 3.66 -11.30
C VAL A 161 65.04 3.41 -9.96
N ARG A 162 65.63 2.59 -9.08
CA ARG A 162 65.30 2.51 -7.65
C ARG A 162 66.22 3.42 -6.83
N MET A 163 65.71 4.16 -5.84
CA MET A 163 66.38 4.27 -4.53
C MET A 163 65.45 4.73 -3.38
N ARG A 164 65.99 5.03 -2.19
CA ARG A 164 65.37 4.77 -0.89
C ARG A 164 65.58 5.90 0.16
N VAL A 165 64.62 6.01 1.10
CA VAL A 165 64.83 6.23 2.56
C VAL A 165 65.03 7.66 3.14
N ASN A 166 64.01 8.07 3.91
CA ASN A 166 64.00 8.72 5.26
C ASN A 166 64.41 10.19 5.55
N SER A 167 63.37 10.96 5.97
CA SER A 167 63.17 11.48 7.35
C SER A 167 63.64 12.88 7.83
N ALA A 168 62.91 13.34 8.87
CA ALA A 168 63.27 14.23 9.98
C ALA A 168 63.06 15.77 9.84
N ALA A 169 62.02 16.21 10.58
CA ALA A 169 61.52 17.56 10.84
C ALA A 169 62.47 18.59 11.49
N ALA A 170 62.14 19.89 11.33
CA ALA A 170 62.42 20.98 12.27
C ALA A 170 61.44 22.17 12.10
N GLN A 171 61.21 22.92 13.19
CA GLN A 171 60.31 24.10 13.42
C GLN A 171 60.82 24.80 14.72
N PRO A 172 60.41 26.03 15.14
CA PRO A 172 59.60 27.09 14.50
C PRO A 172 60.29 28.50 14.60
N GLU A 173 59.48 29.57 14.82
CA GLU A 173 59.81 30.98 15.20
C GLU A 173 60.14 31.99 14.07
N ALA A 174 59.61 33.24 14.04
CA ALA A 174 58.58 33.90 14.86
C ALA A 174 58.00 35.23 14.25
N VAL A 175 56.84 35.68 14.79
CA VAL A 175 56.37 37.09 14.96
C VAL A 175 55.79 37.93 13.78
N THR A 176 54.44 38.02 13.80
CA THR A 176 53.59 39.26 13.75
C THR A 176 53.37 40.09 12.46
N THR A 177 52.28 39.73 11.77
CA THR A 177 51.07 40.56 11.47
C THR A 177 51.17 41.98 10.88
N THR A 178 50.72 42.13 9.63
CA THR A 178 49.71 43.17 9.25
C THR A 178 48.92 42.73 7.99
N GLN A 179 47.62 43.05 7.88
CA GLN A 179 46.78 42.69 6.73
C GLN A 179 46.73 43.78 5.65
N ARG A 180 46.68 43.40 4.36
CA ARG A 180 45.47 43.59 3.51
C ARG A 180 45.57 43.00 2.09
N VAL A 181 44.47 42.36 1.67
CA VAL A 181 43.90 42.25 0.31
C VAL A 181 44.73 41.57 -0.81
N SER A 182 44.31 40.33 -1.10
CA SER A 182 44.11 39.69 -2.42
C SER A 182 45.12 39.88 -3.56
N SER A 183 45.67 38.76 -4.05
CA SER A 183 45.17 38.14 -5.30
C SER A 183 45.73 36.72 -5.60
N THR A 184 44.94 35.94 -6.35
CA THR A 184 45.32 34.81 -7.24
C THR A 184 45.87 33.48 -6.69
N LEU A 185 45.28 32.41 -7.25
CA LEU A 185 45.85 31.07 -7.51
C LEU A 185 46.28 30.20 -6.30
N ALA A 186 45.34 29.39 -5.83
CA ALA A 186 45.61 28.18 -5.06
C ALA A 186 45.39 26.93 -5.94
N VAL A 187 46.17 25.87 -5.69
CA VAL A 187 46.06 24.59 -6.42
C VAL A 187 44.74 23.89 -6.06
N GLN A 188 44.10 23.30 -7.07
CA GLN A 188 42.89 22.49 -6.91
C GLN A 188 43.23 21.20 -6.14
N GLN A 189 43.06 21.22 -4.82
CA GLN A 189 43.13 20.02 -4.00
C GLN A 189 41.94 19.11 -4.35
N THR A 190 42.23 17.86 -4.68
CA THR A 190 41.21 16.80 -4.72
C THR A 190 40.68 16.60 -3.31
N SER A 191 39.43 17.00 -3.08
CA SER A 191 38.70 16.63 -1.87
C SER A 191 38.78 15.12 -1.67
N PRO A 192 38.98 14.59 -0.45
CA PRO A 192 38.59 13.22 -0.18
C PRO A 192 37.09 13.08 -0.47
N PRO A 193 36.61 11.89 -0.87
CA PRO A 193 35.17 11.66 -1.02
C PRO A 193 34.44 12.04 0.27
N PRO A 194 33.22 12.61 0.19
CA PRO A 194 32.49 13.03 1.37
C PRO A 194 32.33 11.85 2.32
N ALA A 195 32.74 12.04 3.58
CA ALA A 195 32.60 11.02 4.60
C ALA A 195 31.10 10.80 4.84
N VAL A 196 30.57 9.70 4.29
CA VAL A 196 29.20 9.24 4.52
C VAL A 196 28.97 9.22 6.04
N PRO A 197 27.95 9.90 6.58
CA PRO A 197 27.64 9.82 7.99
C PRO A 197 27.44 8.36 8.37
N THR A 198 28.21 7.85 9.34
CA THR A 198 28.00 6.51 9.87
C THR A 198 26.67 6.52 10.61
N LEU A 199 25.59 6.11 9.91
CA LEU A 199 24.23 6.08 10.40
C LEU A 199 24.13 5.16 11.63
N ARG A 200 24.26 5.79 12.80
CA ARG A 200 24.40 5.21 14.15
C ARG A 200 25.58 4.23 14.28
N PRO A 201 26.65 4.55 15.05
CA PRO A 201 27.49 3.49 15.56
C PRO A 201 26.62 2.52 16.39
N TRP A 202 26.82 1.23 16.13
CA TRP A 202 26.16 0.09 16.76
C TRP A 202 25.95 0.32 18.28
N PRO A 203 24.72 0.32 18.81
CA PRO A 203 24.48 0.47 20.25
C PRO A 203 24.91 -0.80 20.98
N THR A 204 26.20 -0.90 21.29
CA THR A 204 26.74 -1.93 22.19
C THR A 204 26.16 -1.70 23.58
N ALA A 205 25.09 -2.45 23.87
CA ALA A 205 24.15 -2.26 24.98
C ALA A 205 23.17 -1.08 24.80
N PHE A 206 21.99 -1.24 25.41
CA PHE A 206 21.07 -0.14 25.68
C PHE A 206 21.82 0.94 26.48
N ASP A 207 21.92 2.15 25.92
CA ASP A 207 22.38 3.30 26.69
C ASP A 207 21.30 3.69 27.72
N PRO A 208 21.58 3.64 29.04
CA PRO A 208 20.63 4.06 30.05
C PRO A 208 20.34 5.57 29.98
N LEU A 209 21.23 6.38 29.40
CA LEU A 209 20.94 7.81 29.14
C LEU A 209 19.90 7.98 28.03
N THR A 210 19.88 7.12 27.02
CA THR A 210 18.86 7.06 25.97
C THR A 210 17.54 6.50 26.51
N VAL A 211 17.57 5.46 27.38
CA VAL A 211 16.36 5.00 28.08
C VAL A 211 15.83 6.09 29.03
N VAL A 212 16.69 6.78 29.78
CA VAL A 212 16.28 7.91 30.62
C VAL A 212 15.80 9.09 29.78
N THR A 213 16.38 9.37 28.61
CA THR A 213 15.92 10.45 27.72
C THR A 213 14.61 10.08 27.02
N TYR A 214 14.39 8.80 26.68
CA TYR A 214 13.11 8.31 26.19
C TYR A 214 12.04 8.32 27.29
N VAL A 215 12.33 7.83 28.50
CA VAL A 215 11.38 7.86 29.63
C VAL A 215 11.14 9.28 30.12
N THR A 216 12.16 10.15 30.17
CA THR A 216 11.98 11.56 30.52
C THR A 216 11.33 12.34 29.39
N GLY A 217 11.56 11.99 28.13
CA GLY A 217 10.88 12.56 26.97
C GLY A 217 9.42 12.13 26.90
N LEU A 218 9.11 10.86 27.16
CA LEU A 218 7.77 10.31 27.31
C LEU A 218 7.06 10.93 28.50
N VAL A 219 7.70 11.00 29.68
CA VAL A 219 7.13 11.64 30.88
C VAL A 219 7.00 13.15 30.69
N THR A 220 7.91 13.83 29.99
CA THR A 220 7.79 15.28 29.72
C THR A 220 6.76 15.56 28.64
N SER A 221 6.62 14.70 27.62
CA SER A 221 5.56 14.77 26.62
C SER A 221 4.19 14.48 27.26
N LEU A 222 4.11 13.47 28.13
CA LEU A 222 2.92 13.14 28.92
C LEU A 222 2.58 14.26 29.91
N VAL A 223 3.56 14.80 30.63
CA VAL A 223 3.37 15.93 31.56
C VAL A 223 3.02 17.22 30.81
N ASN A 224 3.57 17.46 29.62
CA ASN A 224 3.19 18.59 28.79
C ASN A 224 1.80 18.40 28.17
N ALA A 225 1.40 17.19 27.77
CA ALA A 225 0.04 16.88 27.33
C ALA A 225 -0.97 16.99 28.48
N VAL A 226 -0.58 16.59 29.70
CA VAL A 226 -1.37 16.78 30.94
C VAL A 226 -1.49 18.25 31.31
N LEU A 227 -0.40 19.02 31.25
CA LEU A 227 -0.34 20.37 31.80
C LEU A 227 -0.61 21.48 30.79
N SER A 228 -0.48 21.26 29.47
CA SER A 228 -0.76 22.30 28.47
C SER A 228 -2.23 22.77 28.46
N PRO A 229 -3.26 21.92 28.66
CA PRO A 229 -4.64 22.40 28.84
C PRO A 229 -4.77 23.31 30.07
N PHE A 230 -4.07 23.00 31.17
CA PHE A 230 -4.05 23.83 32.38
C PHE A 230 -3.13 25.07 32.27
N ALA A 231 -2.21 25.09 31.30
CA ALA A 231 -1.28 26.19 31.04
C ALA A 231 -1.86 27.26 30.09
N ALA A 232 -2.90 26.92 29.30
CA ALA A 232 -3.64 27.87 28.47
C ALA A 232 -4.31 28.98 29.30
N GLY A 233 -4.55 28.73 30.59
CA GLY A 233 -5.30 29.60 31.48
C GLY A 233 -6.82 29.32 31.41
N ALA A 234 -7.55 29.76 32.42
CA ALA A 234 -9.01 29.70 32.37
C ALA A 234 -9.55 30.65 31.29
N PRO A 235 -10.69 30.32 30.64
CA PRO A 235 -11.35 31.21 29.69
C PRO A 235 -11.57 32.61 30.29
N ALA A 236 -11.44 33.64 29.47
CA ALA A 236 -11.65 35.01 29.94
C ALA A 236 -13.11 35.18 30.44
N LEU A 237 -13.27 35.72 31.64
CA LEU A 237 -14.59 36.04 32.20
C LEU A 237 -15.35 37.01 31.27
N PRO A 238 -16.70 36.94 31.22
CA PRO A 238 -17.51 37.87 30.46
C PRO A 238 -17.19 39.33 30.78
N SER A 239 -17.09 40.16 29.75
CA SER A 239 -16.86 41.60 29.88
C SER A 239 -18.07 42.35 30.45
N ASP A 240 -19.26 41.74 30.43
CA ASP A 240 -20.44 42.16 31.18
C ASP A 240 -20.50 41.42 32.54
N PRO A 241 -20.41 42.11 33.69
CA PRO A 241 -20.39 41.49 35.01
C PRO A 241 -21.79 41.16 35.56
N THR A 242 -22.81 40.95 34.71
CA THR A 242 -24.13 40.55 35.21
C THR A 242 -24.13 39.10 35.72
N PRO A 243 -24.92 38.78 36.77
CA PRO A 243 -25.06 37.40 37.23
C PRO A 243 -25.55 36.44 36.15
N TRP A 244 -26.34 36.92 35.17
CA TRP A 244 -26.83 36.12 34.06
C TRP A 244 -25.76 35.85 33.00
N ALA A 245 -24.92 36.84 32.64
CA ALA A 245 -23.76 36.60 31.78
C ALA A 245 -22.78 35.62 32.43
N LEU A 246 -22.55 35.75 33.74
CA LEU A 246 -21.71 34.81 34.50
C LEU A 246 -22.33 33.40 34.59
N LEU A 247 -23.65 33.26 34.80
CA LEU A 247 -24.29 31.94 34.78
C LEU A 247 -24.29 31.30 33.38
N ALA A 248 -24.49 32.07 32.32
CA ALA A 248 -24.44 31.58 30.94
C ALA A 248 -23.02 31.10 30.58
N TRP A 249 -21.99 31.85 30.98
CA TRP A 249 -20.59 31.43 30.87
C TRP A 249 -20.32 30.18 31.72
N VAL A 250 -20.77 30.12 32.98
CA VAL A 250 -20.63 28.91 33.81
C VAL A 250 -21.33 27.70 33.19
N ARG A 251 -22.49 27.86 32.53
CA ARG A 251 -23.13 26.76 31.80
C ARG A 251 -22.26 26.31 30.63
N ARG A 252 -21.93 27.20 29.69
CA ARG A 252 -21.15 26.84 28.49
C ARG A 252 -19.78 26.24 28.85
N GLU A 253 -19.02 26.86 29.74
CA GLU A 253 -17.66 26.38 30.05
C GLU A 253 -17.63 25.13 30.96
N LEU A 254 -18.66 24.85 31.78
CA LEU A 254 -18.64 23.78 32.80
C LEU A 254 -19.77 22.73 32.71
N PHE A 255 -20.71 22.94 31.80
CA PHE A 255 -21.87 22.08 31.51
C PHE A 255 -22.25 22.17 30.02
N ASN A 256 -21.27 22.28 29.12
CA ASN A 256 -21.53 22.27 27.67
C ASN A 256 -22.31 21.01 27.30
N GLU A 257 -23.28 21.15 26.39
CA GLU A 257 -23.95 20.01 25.76
C GLU A 257 -23.24 19.66 24.44
N SER A 258 -23.25 18.39 24.04
CA SER A 258 -22.60 17.97 22.78
C SER A 258 -23.28 18.60 21.56
N PRO A 259 -22.53 18.93 20.49
CA PRO A 259 -23.13 19.28 19.21
C PRO A 259 -24.03 18.14 18.73
N THR A 260 -25.20 18.50 18.20
CA THR A 260 -26.19 17.56 17.67
C THR A 260 -26.25 17.65 16.16
N ILE A 261 -26.67 16.56 15.49
CA ILE A 261 -26.90 16.56 14.05
C ILE A 261 -28.36 16.15 13.78
N ALA A 262 -29.05 16.91 12.94
CA ALA A 262 -30.42 16.62 12.51
C ALA A 262 -30.53 15.21 11.91
N SER A 263 -31.65 14.53 12.17
CA SER A 263 -31.89 13.18 11.65
C SER A 263 -32.07 13.18 10.13
N ASP A 264 -32.99 13.99 9.64
CA ASP A 264 -33.25 14.25 8.22
C ASP A 264 -32.31 15.35 7.68
N LEU A 265 -31.70 15.09 6.51
CA LEU A 265 -30.77 15.99 5.83
C LEU A 265 -31.21 16.13 4.37
N PRO A 266 -31.98 17.17 4.00
CA PRO A 266 -32.50 17.33 2.65
C PRO A 266 -31.37 17.54 1.64
N GLN A 267 -31.44 16.81 0.53
CA GLN A 267 -30.44 16.82 -0.54
C GLN A 267 -31.07 17.26 -1.86
N THR A 268 -30.27 17.86 -2.74
CA THR A 268 -30.68 18.25 -4.11
C THR A 268 -29.57 17.88 -5.09
N GLN A 269 -29.91 17.03 -6.06
CA GLN A 269 -29.05 16.74 -7.21
C GLN A 269 -29.20 17.83 -8.28
N SER A 270 -28.09 18.21 -8.90
CA SER A 270 -28.01 19.19 -9.99
C SER A 270 -26.82 18.87 -10.90
N LEU A 271 -26.66 19.62 -11.99
CA LEU A 271 -25.48 19.56 -12.86
C LEU A 271 -24.60 20.80 -12.66
N THR A 272 -23.28 20.64 -12.82
CA THR A 272 -22.34 21.77 -12.93
C THR A 272 -22.48 22.49 -14.28
N LEU A 273 -21.68 23.54 -14.52
CA LEU A 273 -21.62 24.19 -15.84
C LEU A 273 -20.92 23.30 -16.87
N ASP A 274 -20.01 22.44 -16.40
CA ASP A 274 -19.13 21.59 -17.19
C ASP A 274 -19.78 20.22 -17.49
N GLY A 275 -20.79 19.84 -16.71
CA GLY A 275 -21.71 18.73 -16.99
C GLY A 275 -21.84 17.71 -15.86
N ASP A 276 -21.00 17.80 -14.83
CA ASP A 276 -20.89 16.82 -13.74
C ASP A 276 -22.16 16.77 -12.90
N VAL A 277 -22.52 15.58 -12.44
CA VAL A 277 -23.54 15.40 -11.41
C VAL A 277 -23.00 15.89 -10.07
N VAL A 278 -23.75 16.73 -9.36
CA VAL A 278 -23.47 17.09 -7.97
C VAL A 278 -24.70 17.01 -7.08
N VAL A 279 -24.55 16.38 -5.93
CA VAL A 279 -25.55 16.34 -4.84
C VAL A 279 -25.13 17.34 -3.77
N LYS A 280 -26.03 18.25 -3.42
CA LYS A 280 -25.80 19.27 -2.39
C LYS A 280 -26.78 19.12 -1.23
N GLY A 281 -26.32 19.43 -0.03
CA GLY A 281 -27.10 19.45 1.20
C GLY A 281 -26.35 20.18 2.30
N ASN A 282 -26.87 20.14 3.52
CA ASN A 282 -26.17 20.63 4.72
C ASN A 282 -26.00 19.47 5.70
N VAL A 283 -24.92 19.47 6.48
CA VAL A 283 -24.65 18.47 7.53
C VAL A 283 -25.71 18.51 8.63
N GLY A 284 -26.41 19.63 8.80
CA GLY A 284 -27.56 19.78 9.70
C GLY A 284 -27.20 19.84 11.18
N ALA A 285 -26.00 20.34 11.50
CA ALA A 285 -25.50 20.39 12.86
C ALA A 285 -26.02 21.61 13.64
N ALA A 286 -26.23 21.44 14.94
CA ALA A 286 -26.61 22.50 15.87
C ALA A 286 -25.99 22.25 17.25
N ASP A 287 -25.30 23.27 17.77
CA ASP A 287 -24.87 23.35 19.16
C ASP A 287 -26.00 23.89 20.06
N ALA A 288 -26.14 23.34 21.27
CA ALA A 288 -27.26 23.66 22.17
C ALA A 288 -27.00 24.89 23.08
N ASP A 289 -25.74 25.31 23.24
CA ASP A 289 -25.34 26.50 23.99
C ASP A 289 -25.02 27.71 23.08
N GLY A 290 -25.07 27.54 21.76
CA GLY A 290 -24.91 28.56 20.74
C GLY A 290 -23.46 28.81 20.31
N GLY A 291 -22.56 27.85 20.54
CA GLY A 291 -21.16 27.88 20.11
C GLY A 291 -20.97 27.73 18.59
N PRO A 292 -19.84 28.20 18.04
CA PRO A 292 -19.44 27.88 16.67
C PRO A 292 -18.95 26.43 16.58
N VAL A 293 -19.49 25.66 15.64
CA VAL A 293 -19.00 24.31 15.31
C VAL A 293 -18.07 24.32 14.11
N SER A 294 -17.20 23.32 14.03
CA SER A 294 -16.35 23.06 12.86
C SER A 294 -16.68 21.69 12.24
N TYR A 295 -16.37 21.52 10.95
CA TYR A 295 -16.72 20.34 10.15
C TYR A 295 -15.47 19.71 9.52
N THR A 296 -15.29 18.40 9.73
CA THR A 296 -14.16 17.64 9.16
C THR A 296 -14.68 16.35 8.50
N VAL A 297 -14.33 16.11 7.24
CA VAL A 297 -14.62 14.82 6.58
C VAL A 297 -13.60 13.79 7.07
N ILE A 298 -14.03 12.90 7.97
CA ILE A 298 -13.19 11.87 8.59
C ILE A 298 -13.38 10.46 7.99
N GLY A 299 -14.47 10.27 7.25
CA GLY A 299 -14.62 9.16 6.30
C GLY A 299 -14.93 9.74 4.94
N ARG A 300 -14.05 9.55 3.96
CA ARG A 300 -14.29 9.95 2.57
C ARG A 300 -15.31 9.01 1.90
N PRO A 301 -15.87 9.38 0.72
CA PRO A 301 -16.90 8.58 0.08
C PRO A 301 -16.42 7.19 -0.29
N LEU A 302 -17.14 6.16 0.15
CA LEU A 302 -16.76 4.75 -0.01
C LEU A 302 -16.63 4.32 -1.48
N ASN A 303 -17.46 4.87 -2.36
CA ASN A 303 -17.56 4.46 -3.76
C ASN A 303 -16.83 5.44 -4.70
N GLY A 304 -15.64 5.90 -4.31
CA GLY A 304 -14.72 6.68 -5.17
C GLY A 304 -15.20 8.11 -5.52
N GLY A 305 -16.35 8.54 -5.01
CA GLY A 305 -16.84 9.91 -5.15
C GLY A 305 -15.95 10.92 -4.42
N THR A 306 -16.22 12.20 -4.67
CA THR A 306 -15.52 13.33 -4.03
C THR A 306 -16.50 14.20 -3.25
N VAL A 307 -16.07 14.74 -2.10
CA VAL A 307 -16.91 15.60 -1.27
C VAL A 307 -16.12 16.75 -0.66
N THR A 308 -16.74 17.93 -0.65
CA THR A 308 -16.28 19.11 0.09
C THR A 308 -17.37 19.55 1.05
N VAL A 309 -17.00 19.93 2.27
CA VAL A 309 -17.89 20.53 3.29
C VAL A 309 -17.32 21.91 3.65
N ASP A 310 -18.16 22.93 3.73
CA ASP A 310 -17.75 24.29 4.07
C ASP A 310 -17.93 24.63 5.56
N ALA A 311 -17.57 25.87 5.94
CA ALA A 311 -17.66 26.34 7.33
C ALA A 311 -19.11 26.53 7.85
N ASN A 312 -20.13 26.47 6.97
CA ASN A 312 -21.55 26.49 7.33
C ASN A 312 -22.13 25.06 7.43
N GLY A 313 -21.31 24.03 7.15
CA GLY A 313 -21.75 22.65 7.00
C GLY A 313 -22.44 22.37 5.68
N ASP A 314 -22.42 23.29 4.71
CA ASP A 314 -22.94 23.01 3.36
C ASP A 314 -21.96 22.08 2.64
N PHE A 315 -22.47 20.94 2.16
CA PHE A 315 -21.69 19.95 1.44
C PHE A 315 -22.03 19.92 -0.05
N THR A 316 -21.01 19.68 -0.86
CA THR A 316 -21.15 19.31 -2.27
C THR A 316 -20.44 17.99 -2.49
N TYR A 317 -21.19 16.98 -2.91
CA TYR A 317 -20.71 15.65 -3.30
C TYR A 317 -20.80 15.51 -4.83
N ARG A 318 -19.76 14.96 -5.45
CA ARG A 318 -19.72 14.58 -6.87
C ARG A 318 -19.43 13.07 -6.94
N PRO A 319 -20.36 12.23 -7.41
CA PRO A 319 -20.12 10.81 -7.64
C PRO A 319 -19.11 10.60 -8.76
N MET A 320 -18.53 9.39 -8.83
CA MET A 320 -17.81 8.96 -10.02
C MET A 320 -18.74 8.99 -11.25
N ASN A 321 -18.18 9.28 -12.43
CA ASN A 321 -18.88 9.18 -13.73
C ASN A 321 -19.69 7.88 -13.88
N ALA A 322 -19.15 6.74 -13.41
CA ALA A 322 -19.85 5.46 -13.42
C ALA A 322 -21.19 5.48 -12.67
N MET A 323 -21.20 5.98 -11.43
CA MET A 323 -22.43 6.12 -10.61
C MET A 323 -23.32 7.25 -11.11
N ALA A 324 -22.76 8.33 -11.68
CA ALA A 324 -23.54 9.35 -12.37
C ALA A 324 -24.34 8.76 -13.55
N ALA A 325 -23.78 7.78 -14.27
CA ALA A 325 -24.41 7.16 -15.44
C ALA A 325 -25.52 6.14 -15.09
N VAL A 326 -25.35 5.31 -14.05
CA VAL A 326 -26.32 4.25 -13.70
C VAL A 326 -27.16 4.54 -12.44
N GLY A 327 -26.83 5.59 -11.70
CA GLY A 327 -27.36 5.86 -10.38
C GLY A 327 -26.65 5.03 -9.31
N GLY A 328 -27.09 5.16 -8.06
CA GLY A 328 -26.53 4.38 -6.95
C GLY A 328 -26.63 5.09 -5.60
N THR A 329 -25.88 4.57 -4.63
CA THR A 329 -25.69 5.21 -3.33
C THR A 329 -24.23 5.24 -2.92
N ASP A 330 -23.85 6.30 -2.22
CA ASP A 330 -22.52 6.46 -1.62
C ASP A 330 -22.68 7.05 -0.20
N SER A 331 -21.64 7.00 0.61
CA SER A 331 -21.68 7.61 1.94
C SER A 331 -20.31 8.06 2.42
N PHE A 332 -20.31 9.18 3.14
CA PHE A 332 -19.12 9.78 3.74
C PHE A 332 -19.44 10.19 5.19
N THR A 333 -18.44 10.22 6.06
CA THR A 333 -18.61 10.54 7.49
C THR A 333 -18.02 11.90 7.81
N VAL A 334 -18.87 12.80 8.32
CA VAL A 334 -18.47 14.13 8.80
C VAL A 334 -18.44 14.13 10.32
N MET A 335 -17.32 14.56 10.89
CA MET A 335 -17.19 14.95 12.29
C MET A 335 -17.60 16.42 12.44
N VAL A 336 -18.38 16.70 13.48
CA VAL A 336 -18.72 18.03 13.96
C VAL A 336 -18.08 18.20 15.32
N ASP A 337 -17.39 19.32 15.54
CA ASP A 337 -16.57 19.57 16.73
C ASP A 337 -16.82 20.98 17.30
N ASP A 338 -17.12 21.05 18.60
CA ASP A 338 -17.36 22.29 19.37
C ASP A 338 -16.08 22.91 19.98
N GLU A 339 -14.94 22.20 19.95
CA GLU A 339 -13.71 22.54 20.69
C GLU A 339 -13.11 23.92 20.30
N ALA A 340 -13.54 24.48 19.16
CA ALA A 340 -13.25 25.86 18.74
C ALA A 340 -13.74 26.95 19.71
N ALA A 341 -14.62 26.61 20.67
CA ALA A 341 -15.20 27.55 21.62
C ALA A 341 -14.39 27.72 22.95
N GLY A 342 -13.56 26.74 23.35
CA GLY A 342 -12.63 26.88 24.48
C GLY A 342 -12.47 25.65 25.38
N PHE A 343 -11.87 25.84 26.56
CA PHE A 343 -11.78 24.79 27.58
C PHE A 343 -13.17 24.56 28.17
N HIS A 344 -13.80 23.45 27.77
CA HIS A 344 -15.17 23.13 28.14
C HIS A 344 -15.22 21.79 28.90
N LEU A 345 -16.02 21.75 29.96
CA LEU A 345 -16.21 20.56 30.81
C LEU A 345 -17.62 20.00 30.61
N HIS A 346 -17.72 18.78 30.07
CA HIS A 346 -18.96 18.00 29.98
C HIS A 346 -19.37 17.42 31.35
N GLY A 347 -19.66 18.32 32.29
CA GLY A 347 -20.04 17.99 33.66
C GLY A 347 -18.95 17.30 34.50
N PRO A 348 -19.30 16.70 35.64
CA PRO A 348 -18.33 16.18 36.62
C PRO A 348 -17.56 14.94 36.16
N LEU A 349 -18.05 14.21 35.15
CA LEU A 349 -17.29 13.11 34.50
C LEU A 349 -16.39 13.62 33.37
N GLY A 350 -16.69 14.78 32.78
CA GLY A 350 -15.81 15.47 31.83
C GLY A 350 -14.42 15.82 32.38
N LEU A 351 -14.25 15.84 33.71
CA LEU A 351 -12.92 15.95 34.35
C LEU A 351 -12.01 14.75 34.08
N LEU A 352 -12.56 13.57 33.77
CA LEU A 352 -11.77 12.37 33.50
C LEU A 352 -11.02 12.43 32.16
N GLN A 353 -11.49 13.22 31.18
CA GLN A 353 -10.81 13.35 29.88
C GLN A 353 -9.36 13.83 30.02
N PHE A 354 -9.08 14.67 31.02
CA PHE A 354 -7.76 15.22 31.32
C PHE A 354 -6.84 14.26 32.11
N VAL A 355 -7.28 13.01 32.35
CA VAL A 355 -6.46 11.94 32.91
C VAL A 355 -5.94 11.07 31.77
N PRO A 356 -4.63 11.07 31.44
CA PRO A 356 -4.11 10.28 30.32
C PRO A 356 -4.38 8.78 30.50
N ILE A 357 -4.55 8.08 29.38
CA ILE A 357 -4.77 6.63 29.27
C ILE A 357 -6.13 6.19 29.85
N LEU A 358 -6.54 6.69 31.02
CA LEU A 358 -7.83 6.36 31.65
C LEU A 358 -9.00 7.19 31.10
N GLY A 359 -8.79 8.48 30.82
CA GLY A 359 -9.83 9.38 30.29
C GLY A 359 -10.36 8.92 28.95
N SER A 360 -9.45 8.67 28.00
CA SER A 360 -9.76 8.13 26.67
C SER A 360 -10.37 6.73 26.71
N LEU A 361 -10.08 5.90 27.72
CA LEU A 361 -10.71 4.58 27.90
C LEU A 361 -12.12 4.64 28.51
N LEU A 362 -12.46 5.73 29.21
CA LEU A 362 -13.69 5.85 30.00
C LEU A 362 -14.71 6.84 29.43
N ASN A 363 -14.27 7.80 28.60
CA ASN A 363 -15.12 8.76 27.89
C ASN A 363 -14.43 9.23 26.58
N PRO A 364 -14.32 8.36 25.54
CA PRO A 364 -13.42 8.56 24.39
C PRO A 364 -13.69 9.80 23.53
N SER A 365 -14.95 10.26 23.43
CA SER A 365 -15.32 11.45 22.66
C SER A 365 -15.30 12.75 23.48
N ALA A 366 -15.10 12.66 24.80
CA ALA A 366 -15.27 13.70 25.83
C ALA A 366 -16.66 14.35 25.95
N GLY A 367 -17.34 14.55 24.82
CA GLY A 367 -18.61 15.25 24.63
C GLY A 367 -18.53 16.30 23.51
N HIS A 368 -17.33 16.75 23.12
CA HIS A 368 -17.11 17.84 22.14
C HIS A 368 -17.46 17.48 20.69
N ARG A 369 -17.49 16.18 20.38
CA ARG A 369 -17.51 15.67 19.01
C ARG A 369 -18.66 14.71 18.78
N VAL A 370 -19.34 14.90 17.65
CA VAL A 370 -20.29 13.93 17.07
C VAL A 370 -19.89 13.67 15.62
N ALA A 371 -19.98 12.43 15.18
CA ALA A 371 -19.85 12.10 13.76
C ALA A 371 -21.17 11.57 13.21
N LYS A 372 -21.45 11.88 11.94
CA LYS A 372 -22.55 11.28 11.19
C LYS A 372 -22.08 10.84 9.81
N THR A 373 -22.37 9.59 9.48
CA THR A 373 -22.32 9.09 8.09
C THR A 373 -23.53 9.65 7.33
N ILE A 374 -23.25 10.41 6.29
CA ILE A 374 -24.24 10.98 5.37
C ILE A 374 -24.28 10.08 4.13
N THR A 375 -25.37 9.35 3.96
CA THR A 375 -25.67 8.66 2.71
C THR A 375 -26.20 9.65 1.68
N VAL A 376 -25.73 9.57 0.45
CA VAL A 376 -26.24 10.30 -0.71
C VAL A 376 -26.84 9.33 -1.72
N THR A 377 -27.89 9.75 -2.42
CA THR A 377 -28.55 8.96 -3.46
C THR A 377 -28.41 9.67 -4.80
N VAL A 378 -27.90 8.95 -5.80
CA VAL A 378 -27.65 9.47 -7.14
C VAL A 378 -28.71 8.94 -8.10
N THR A 379 -29.45 9.84 -8.73
CA THR A 379 -30.35 9.53 -9.84
C THR A 379 -29.53 9.48 -11.14
N PRO A 380 -29.67 8.44 -11.99
CA PRO A 380 -28.90 8.33 -13.23
C PRO A 380 -29.11 9.51 -14.18
N VAL A 381 -28.03 9.94 -14.82
CA VAL A 381 -28.02 10.95 -15.88
C VAL A 381 -27.49 10.34 -17.16
N GLY A 382 -28.28 10.44 -18.24
CA GLY A 382 -27.89 9.93 -19.55
C GLY A 382 -26.89 10.85 -20.26
N GLY A 383 -25.88 10.27 -20.89
CA GLY A 383 -24.89 10.99 -21.71
C GLY A 383 -23.56 11.32 -21.01
N VAL A 384 -23.32 10.80 -19.80
CA VAL A 384 -22.00 10.84 -19.13
C VAL A 384 -20.96 10.11 -20.00
N ASP A 385 -19.77 10.70 -20.16
CA ASP A 385 -18.67 10.06 -20.88
C ASP A 385 -17.97 9.03 -19.97
N LEU A 386 -17.95 7.80 -20.45
CA LEU A 386 -17.38 6.62 -19.80
C LEU A 386 -16.16 6.06 -20.54
N SER A 387 -15.66 6.79 -21.55
CA SER A 387 -14.51 6.40 -22.34
C SER A 387 -13.17 6.70 -21.65
N PHE A 388 -12.13 6.04 -22.13
CA PHE A 388 -10.72 6.33 -21.83
C PHE A 388 -10.04 6.97 -23.05
N PRO A 389 -8.90 7.67 -22.86
CA PRO A 389 -8.07 8.16 -23.96
C PRO A 389 -7.68 7.02 -24.91
N LYS A 390 -7.61 7.31 -26.23
CA LYS A 390 -7.35 6.28 -27.26
C LYS A 390 -5.99 5.57 -27.16
N GLY A 391 -5.04 6.15 -26.41
CA GLY A 391 -3.73 5.57 -26.13
C GLY A 391 -3.58 5.09 -24.68
N PHE A 392 -4.67 4.92 -23.93
CA PHE A 392 -4.62 4.42 -22.56
C PHE A 392 -4.10 2.98 -22.54
N ARG A 393 -3.18 2.70 -21.62
CA ARG A 393 -2.46 1.42 -21.58
C ARG A 393 -3.18 0.43 -20.65
N TRP A 394 -3.59 -0.69 -21.21
CA TRP A 394 -4.29 -1.78 -20.52
C TRP A 394 -3.38 -2.99 -20.46
N GLY A 395 -3.19 -3.57 -19.28
CA GLY A 395 -2.38 -4.77 -19.14
C GLY A 395 -2.70 -5.66 -17.95
N VAL A 396 -1.77 -6.59 -17.74
CA VAL A 396 -1.70 -7.54 -16.64
C VAL A 396 -0.28 -7.57 -16.10
N ALA A 397 -0.11 -8.09 -14.89
CA ALA A 397 1.18 -8.21 -14.23
C ALA A 397 1.44 -9.63 -13.68
N HIS A 398 2.73 -10.00 -13.57
CA HIS A 398 3.25 -11.01 -12.63
C HIS A 398 4.72 -10.72 -12.27
N ALA A 399 5.21 -11.26 -11.16
CA ALA A 399 6.65 -11.29 -10.84
C ALA A 399 7.35 -12.48 -11.51
N GLY A 400 8.68 -12.49 -11.56
CA GLY A 400 9.45 -13.63 -12.08
C GLY A 400 9.35 -14.83 -11.14
N PHE A 401 9.91 -14.72 -9.93
CA PHE A 401 9.95 -15.78 -8.92
C PHE A 401 8.58 -16.39 -8.59
N GLN A 402 7.52 -15.58 -8.57
CA GLN A 402 6.17 -16.06 -8.25
C GLN A 402 5.56 -16.94 -9.35
N ALA A 403 5.91 -16.71 -10.62
CA ALA A 403 5.17 -17.24 -11.77
C ALA A 403 6.02 -18.03 -12.78
N GLU A 404 7.34 -17.87 -12.83
CA GLU A 404 8.22 -18.56 -13.79
C GLU A 404 8.42 -20.04 -13.47
N GLY A 405 8.51 -20.37 -12.18
CA GLY A 405 8.66 -21.76 -11.71
C GLY A 405 7.39 -22.57 -11.95
N GLY A 406 7.55 -23.89 -12.08
CA GLY A 406 6.45 -24.84 -12.28
C GLY A 406 6.94 -26.22 -12.74
N PRO A 407 6.06 -27.23 -12.78
CA PRO A 407 6.37 -28.56 -13.30
C PRO A 407 7.02 -28.51 -14.70
N GLY A 408 8.23 -29.04 -14.84
CA GLY A 408 8.99 -29.03 -16.10
C GLY A 408 9.61 -27.67 -16.49
N SER A 409 9.34 -26.60 -15.74
CA SER A 409 9.94 -25.29 -15.94
C SER A 409 11.35 -25.19 -15.33
N PRO A 410 12.29 -24.46 -15.97
CA PRO A 410 13.59 -24.10 -15.36
C PRO A 410 13.43 -23.19 -14.13
N VAL A 411 13.60 -23.76 -12.94
CA VAL A 411 13.61 -23.04 -11.67
C VAL A 411 15.00 -22.42 -11.40
N ASP A 412 15.03 -21.23 -10.80
CA ASP A 412 16.27 -20.57 -10.38
C ASP A 412 16.60 -20.86 -8.89
N PRO A 413 17.61 -21.69 -8.58
CA PRO A 413 18.02 -21.97 -7.21
C PRO A 413 18.91 -20.87 -6.58
N ASN A 414 19.26 -19.82 -7.34
CA ASN A 414 20.30 -18.86 -6.97
C ASN A 414 19.75 -17.60 -6.28
N SER A 415 18.43 -17.49 -6.04
CA SER A 415 17.81 -16.37 -5.31
C SER A 415 17.73 -16.61 -3.79
N ASP A 416 17.72 -15.52 -3.04
CA ASP A 416 17.56 -15.53 -1.59
C ASP A 416 16.21 -16.10 -1.15
N TRP A 417 15.13 -15.73 -1.85
CA TRP A 417 13.80 -16.31 -1.70
C TRP A 417 13.75 -17.81 -1.96
N TYR A 418 14.45 -18.31 -3.00
CA TYR A 418 14.53 -19.76 -3.24
C TYR A 418 15.10 -20.50 -2.03
N ARG A 419 16.20 -19.98 -1.47
CA ARG A 419 16.81 -20.54 -0.25
C ARG A 419 15.98 -20.32 1.01
N TRP A 420 15.12 -19.30 1.03
CA TRP A 420 14.23 -19.02 2.16
C TRP A 420 13.06 -20.01 2.24
N VAL A 421 12.39 -20.29 1.11
CA VAL A 421 11.26 -21.24 1.07
C VAL A 421 11.70 -22.71 1.14
N HIS A 422 12.96 -23.01 0.82
CA HIS A 422 13.57 -24.34 0.96
C HIS A 422 14.29 -24.58 2.30
N ASP A 423 14.35 -23.60 3.21
CA ASP A 423 14.98 -23.80 4.51
C ASP A 423 14.10 -24.65 5.44
N PRO A 424 14.58 -25.80 5.95
CA PRO A 424 13.76 -26.70 6.77
C PRO A 424 13.32 -26.09 8.11
N ILE A 425 13.97 -25.03 8.60
CA ILE A 425 13.57 -24.35 9.84
C ILE A 425 12.42 -23.38 9.54
N ASN A 426 12.49 -22.63 8.44
CA ASN A 426 11.39 -21.76 7.98
C ASN A 426 10.10 -22.55 7.71
N GLN A 427 10.23 -23.68 7.00
CA GLN A 427 9.10 -24.60 6.77
C GLN A 427 8.54 -25.16 8.09
N PHE A 428 9.41 -25.60 9.02
CA PHE A 428 8.99 -26.11 10.33
C PHE A 428 8.32 -25.04 11.22
N LEU A 429 8.71 -23.77 11.09
CA LEU A 429 8.11 -22.64 11.80
C LEU A 429 6.83 -22.10 11.15
N GLY A 430 6.45 -22.59 9.97
CA GLY A 430 5.29 -22.10 9.22
C GLY A 430 5.48 -20.68 8.66
N PHE A 431 6.72 -20.30 8.31
CA PHE A 431 7.02 -19.00 7.69
C PHE A 431 6.87 -19.01 6.16
N THR A 432 6.71 -20.18 5.54
CA THR A 432 6.69 -20.37 4.08
C THR A 432 5.83 -21.58 3.70
N ASN A 433 4.73 -21.36 2.98
CA ASN A 433 3.72 -22.38 2.67
C ASN A 433 3.76 -22.92 1.22
N GLY A 434 4.73 -22.49 0.40
CA GLY A 434 4.87 -22.95 -0.99
C GLY A 434 6.31 -22.85 -1.50
N VAL A 435 6.56 -23.45 -2.68
CA VAL A 435 7.85 -23.44 -3.39
C VAL A 435 7.62 -23.21 -4.90
N PRO A 436 8.54 -22.53 -5.62
CA PRO A 436 8.32 -22.13 -7.01
C PRO A 436 8.26 -23.32 -7.99
N GLU A 437 8.79 -24.49 -7.63
CA GLU A 437 8.67 -25.76 -8.36
C GLU A 437 7.21 -26.13 -8.69
N ASN A 438 6.25 -25.67 -7.88
CA ASN A 438 4.81 -25.94 -8.03
C ASN A 438 4.05 -24.76 -8.67
N GLY A 439 4.74 -23.82 -9.31
CA GLY A 439 4.13 -22.61 -9.89
C GLY A 439 3.50 -22.81 -11.28
N PRO A 440 3.02 -21.71 -11.90
CA PRO A 440 2.31 -21.74 -13.18
C PRO A 440 3.23 -21.81 -14.42
N GLY A 441 4.56 -21.82 -14.28
CA GLY A 441 5.49 -22.08 -15.39
C GLY A 441 5.45 -21.08 -16.54
N THR A 442 5.28 -19.78 -16.26
CA THR A 442 5.27 -18.72 -17.29
C THR A 442 6.58 -18.67 -18.11
N TYR A 443 7.71 -19.12 -17.54
CA TYR A 443 9.00 -19.27 -18.25
C TYR A 443 8.90 -20.14 -19.51
N VAL A 444 8.02 -21.16 -19.52
CA VAL A 444 7.77 -22.00 -20.71
C VAL A 444 6.49 -21.64 -21.45
N SER A 445 5.58 -20.89 -20.80
CA SER A 445 4.22 -20.60 -21.30
C SER A 445 4.04 -19.19 -21.85
N TYR A 446 5.06 -18.33 -21.75
CA TYR A 446 4.98 -16.88 -22.04
C TYR A 446 4.35 -16.50 -23.39
N ASP A 447 4.50 -17.32 -24.43
CA ASP A 447 3.93 -17.02 -25.75
C ASP A 447 2.40 -17.24 -25.78
N THR A 448 1.92 -18.31 -25.14
CA THR A 448 0.49 -18.55 -24.91
C THR A 448 -0.09 -17.51 -23.95
N ASP A 449 0.67 -17.15 -22.91
CA ASP A 449 0.24 -16.15 -21.91
C ASP A 449 0.12 -14.75 -22.54
N ALA A 450 1.03 -14.41 -23.47
CA ALA A 450 0.95 -13.22 -24.31
C ALA A 450 -0.24 -13.27 -25.29
N GLU A 451 -0.49 -14.42 -25.93
CA GLU A 451 -1.64 -14.60 -26.82
C GLU A 451 -2.96 -14.38 -26.08
N LEU A 452 -3.13 -15.01 -24.91
CA LEU A 452 -4.32 -14.87 -24.04
C LEU A 452 -4.50 -13.44 -23.54
N ALA A 453 -3.43 -12.81 -23.04
CA ALA A 453 -3.48 -11.41 -22.61
C ALA A 453 -3.90 -10.47 -23.76
N ARG A 454 -3.49 -10.74 -25.00
CA ARG A 454 -3.92 -9.96 -26.15
C ARG A 454 -5.35 -10.27 -26.59
N GLN A 455 -5.67 -11.54 -26.82
CA GLN A 455 -6.90 -11.96 -27.52
C GLN A 455 -8.11 -12.04 -26.58
N ASP A 456 -7.98 -12.70 -25.43
CA ASP A 456 -9.07 -12.82 -24.45
C ASP A 456 -9.23 -11.53 -23.66
N LEU A 457 -8.14 -11.06 -23.05
CA LEU A 457 -8.19 -9.91 -22.13
C LEU A 457 -8.17 -8.54 -22.83
N GLY A 458 -7.83 -8.49 -24.13
CA GLY A 458 -7.82 -7.26 -24.93
C GLY A 458 -6.66 -6.30 -24.65
N MET A 459 -5.64 -6.74 -23.92
CA MET A 459 -4.55 -5.89 -23.41
C MET A 459 -3.65 -5.33 -24.52
N ASN A 460 -2.91 -4.26 -24.21
CA ASN A 460 -1.86 -3.67 -25.05
C ASN A 460 -0.51 -3.54 -24.32
N THR A 461 -0.45 -3.86 -23.02
CA THR A 461 0.74 -3.82 -22.16
C THR A 461 0.85 -5.12 -21.37
N PHE A 462 2.07 -5.56 -21.05
CA PHE A 462 2.30 -6.64 -20.09
C PHE A 462 3.45 -6.23 -19.14
N ARG A 463 3.18 -6.28 -17.83
CA ARG A 463 4.18 -5.99 -16.80
C ARG A 463 4.81 -7.28 -16.28
N MET A 464 6.14 -7.35 -16.26
CA MET A 464 6.88 -8.50 -15.70
C MET A 464 8.20 -8.11 -15.06
N GLY A 465 8.76 -9.01 -14.24
CA GLY A 465 10.11 -8.87 -13.66
C GLY A 465 11.23 -9.46 -14.55
N ILE A 466 12.48 -9.16 -14.21
CA ILE A 466 13.67 -9.94 -14.61
C ILE A 466 14.34 -10.44 -13.34
N GLU A 467 14.54 -11.75 -13.20
CA GLU A 467 15.24 -12.31 -12.04
C GLU A 467 16.75 -12.03 -12.12
N TRP A 468 17.25 -11.17 -11.23
CA TRP A 468 18.66 -10.80 -11.14
C TRP A 468 19.56 -12.03 -10.95
N SER A 469 19.11 -12.99 -10.14
CA SER A 469 19.81 -14.25 -9.85
C SER A 469 19.94 -15.19 -11.07
N ARG A 470 19.02 -15.15 -12.03
CA ARG A 470 19.15 -15.85 -13.31
C ARG A 470 20.23 -15.24 -14.19
N ILE A 471 20.22 -13.92 -14.34
CA ILE A 471 21.18 -13.20 -15.20
C ILE A 471 22.58 -13.27 -14.57
N PHE A 472 22.70 -13.04 -13.26
CA PHE A 472 23.95 -13.03 -12.51
C PHE A 472 23.91 -14.00 -11.31
N PRO A 473 24.02 -15.33 -11.55
CA PRO A 473 24.10 -16.32 -10.49
C PRO A 473 25.45 -16.27 -9.72
N ASN A 474 26.44 -15.55 -10.26
CA ASN A 474 27.75 -15.32 -9.65
C ASN A 474 28.00 -13.81 -9.48
N SER A 475 28.86 -13.45 -8.52
CA SER A 475 29.04 -12.05 -8.12
C SER A 475 29.74 -11.16 -9.15
N THR A 476 29.14 -10.00 -9.39
CA THR A 476 29.67 -8.89 -10.20
C THR A 476 30.60 -7.94 -9.42
N ALA A 477 30.85 -8.19 -8.14
CA ALA A 477 31.68 -7.34 -7.28
C ALA A 477 33.19 -7.30 -7.69
N GLY A 478 33.62 -8.19 -8.59
CA GLY A 478 34.94 -8.13 -9.22
C GLY A 478 35.07 -7.05 -10.32
N ILE A 479 33.95 -6.47 -10.77
CA ILE A 479 33.90 -5.35 -11.71
C ILE A 479 33.75 -4.06 -10.88
N ASN A 480 34.79 -3.22 -10.92
CA ASN A 480 34.80 -1.92 -10.28
C ASN A 480 34.33 -0.86 -11.27
N ILE A 481 33.39 0.00 -10.86
CA ILE A 481 32.91 1.13 -11.68
C ILE A 481 33.43 2.50 -11.15
N SER A 482 34.20 2.48 -10.06
CA SER A 482 34.68 3.69 -9.37
C SER A 482 36.01 4.23 -9.89
N ASP A 483 36.74 3.47 -10.70
CA ASP A 483 37.98 3.88 -11.37
C ASP A 483 37.72 4.51 -12.75
N GLU A 484 36.66 4.12 -13.47
CA GLU A 484 36.27 4.73 -14.75
C GLU A 484 35.36 5.97 -14.63
N GLY A 485 35.20 6.51 -13.42
CA GLY A 485 34.53 7.80 -13.16
C GLY A 485 33.43 7.78 -12.12
N GLY A 486 33.02 6.61 -11.62
CA GLY A 486 31.94 6.46 -10.64
C GLY A 486 30.56 6.21 -11.25
N THR A 487 30.51 5.72 -12.48
CA THR A 487 29.30 5.35 -13.23
C THR A 487 29.64 4.18 -14.16
N VAL A 488 28.73 3.23 -14.36
CA VAL A 488 28.93 2.07 -15.25
C VAL A 488 29.42 2.48 -16.65
N SER A 489 30.50 1.85 -17.13
CA SER A 489 31.15 2.06 -18.43
C SER A 489 30.79 0.99 -19.48
N GLN A 490 31.12 1.24 -20.75
CA GLN A 490 30.98 0.22 -21.81
C GLN A 490 31.92 -0.98 -21.60
N ALA A 491 33.08 -0.77 -20.95
CA ALA A 491 34.01 -1.85 -20.60
C ALA A 491 33.43 -2.71 -19.47
N ASP A 492 32.81 -2.08 -18.46
CA ASP A 492 32.10 -2.79 -17.39
C ASP A 492 30.98 -3.67 -17.96
N LEU A 493 30.15 -3.11 -18.84
CA LEU A 493 29.07 -3.86 -19.49
C LEU A 493 29.57 -5.06 -20.31
N GLN A 494 30.72 -4.92 -20.99
CA GLN A 494 31.36 -6.03 -21.71
C GLN A 494 31.98 -7.08 -20.77
N ALA A 495 32.43 -6.68 -19.57
CA ALA A 495 32.89 -7.61 -18.54
C ALA A 495 31.70 -8.31 -17.86
N MET A 496 30.60 -7.59 -17.60
CA MET A 496 29.35 -8.16 -17.11
C MET A 496 28.77 -9.17 -18.09
N ASP A 497 28.80 -8.90 -19.40
CA ASP A 497 28.34 -9.82 -20.44
C ASP A 497 29.09 -11.17 -20.41
N GLN A 498 30.37 -11.16 -19.99
CA GLN A 498 31.18 -12.38 -19.83
C GLN A 498 30.89 -13.15 -18.54
N LEU A 499 30.24 -12.52 -17.54
CA LEU A 499 29.78 -13.16 -16.31
C LEU A 499 28.29 -13.59 -16.38
N ALA A 500 27.52 -12.96 -17.25
CA ALA A 500 26.07 -13.17 -17.36
C ALA A 500 25.73 -14.56 -17.91
N ASN A 501 24.63 -15.15 -17.42
CA ASN A 501 24.09 -16.38 -17.97
C ASN A 501 23.42 -16.11 -19.32
N GLN A 502 24.18 -16.31 -20.41
CA GLN A 502 23.72 -16.02 -21.77
C GLN A 502 22.48 -16.81 -22.22
N ALA A 503 22.16 -17.93 -21.57
CA ALA A 503 20.90 -18.65 -21.83
C ALA A 503 19.68 -17.87 -21.29
N GLU A 504 19.80 -17.31 -20.09
CA GLU A 504 18.75 -16.52 -19.44
C GLU A 504 18.63 -15.13 -20.09
N VAL A 505 19.75 -14.54 -20.53
CA VAL A 505 19.76 -13.31 -21.35
C VAL A 505 19.03 -13.52 -22.69
N ALA A 506 19.19 -14.70 -23.31
CA ALA A 506 18.46 -15.07 -24.51
C ALA A 506 16.97 -15.37 -24.24
N HIS A 507 16.65 -15.96 -23.07
CA HIS A 507 15.27 -16.23 -22.66
C HIS A 507 14.45 -14.94 -22.52
N TYR A 508 14.85 -13.98 -21.67
CA TYR A 508 14.08 -12.74 -21.50
C TYR A 508 13.96 -11.93 -22.80
N ARG A 509 15.01 -11.93 -23.64
CA ARG A 509 14.96 -11.35 -25.00
C ARG A 509 13.91 -12.02 -25.89
N ALA A 510 13.70 -13.32 -25.78
CA ALA A 510 12.63 -14.06 -26.47
C ALA A 510 11.25 -13.74 -25.89
N VAL A 511 11.10 -13.61 -24.57
CA VAL A 511 9.83 -13.18 -23.93
C VAL A 511 9.42 -11.79 -24.43
N PHE A 512 10.33 -10.81 -24.39
CA PHE A 512 10.05 -9.46 -24.91
C PHE A 512 9.80 -9.42 -26.43
N ALA A 513 10.29 -10.43 -27.18
CA ALA A 513 10.01 -10.56 -28.61
C ALA A 513 8.61 -11.13 -28.86
N SER A 514 8.20 -12.14 -28.09
CA SER A 514 6.85 -12.70 -28.10
C SER A 514 5.80 -11.65 -27.71
N LEU A 515 5.99 -10.95 -26.58
CA LEU A 515 5.09 -9.86 -26.16
C LEU A 515 4.85 -8.85 -27.29
N ARG A 516 5.92 -8.35 -27.93
CA ARG A 516 5.80 -7.40 -29.05
C ARG A 516 5.23 -8.04 -30.32
N ALA A 517 5.42 -9.33 -30.57
CA ALA A 517 4.80 -10.04 -31.69
C ALA A 517 3.27 -10.16 -31.54
N HIS A 518 2.79 -10.37 -30.30
CA HIS A 518 1.36 -10.30 -29.96
C HIS A 518 0.82 -8.86 -29.84
N GLY A 519 1.67 -7.84 -29.96
CA GLY A 519 1.27 -6.43 -29.87
C GLY A 519 1.06 -5.94 -28.44
N LEU A 520 1.81 -6.51 -27.49
CA LEU A 520 1.91 -6.07 -26.10
C LEU A 520 3.23 -5.31 -25.87
N GLU A 521 3.14 -4.13 -25.28
CA GLU A 521 4.30 -3.36 -24.82
C GLU A 521 4.83 -3.93 -23.49
N PRO A 522 6.12 -4.31 -23.38
CA PRO A 522 6.70 -4.72 -22.11
C PRO A 522 6.88 -3.52 -21.17
N LEU A 523 6.39 -3.62 -19.94
CA LEU A 523 6.77 -2.76 -18.82
C LEU A 523 7.60 -3.59 -17.83
N VAL A 524 8.90 -3.31 -17.74
CA VAL A 524 9.85 -4.20 -17.07
C VAL A 524 10.20 -3.71 -15.67
N THR A 525 10.03 -4.59 -14.69
CA THR A 525 10.44 -4.38 -13.30
C THR A 525 11.83 -4.97 -13.10
N VAL A 526 12.83 -4.13 -12.81
CA VAL A 526 14.24 -4.56 -12.68
C VAL A 526 14.47 -5.36 -11.40
N ASN A 527 13.81 -5.02 -10.28
CA ASN A 527 13.79 -5.88 -9.10
C ASN A 527 12.38 -6.03 -8.50
N HIS A 528 11.98 -7.28 -8.28
CA HIS A 528 10.74 -7.64 -7.60
C HIS A 528 11.08 -8.50 -6.37
N PHE A 529 11.62 -7.85 -5.34
CA PHE A 529 12.10 -8.39 -4.05
C PHE A 529 13.25 -9.42 -4.07
N THR A 530 13.41 -10.22 -5.12
CA THR A 530 14.43 -11.27 -5.16
C THR A 530 15.84 -10.73 -5.33
N LEU A 531 16.79 -11.26 -4.56
CA LEU A 531 18.21 -10.92 -4.65
C LEU A 531 19.04 -12.17 -4.92
N PRO A 532 20.14 -12.07 -5.69
CA PRO A 532 21.09 -13.18 -5.81
C PRO A 532 21.65 -13.60 -4.46
N THR A 533 21.89 -14.89 -4.27
CA THR A 533 22.39 -15.45 -2.99
C THR A 533 23.78 -14.97 -2.59
N TRP A 534 24.53 -14.40 -3.53
CA TRP A 534 25.81 -13.72 -3.28
C TRP A 534 25.63 -12.25 -2.85
N VAL A 535 24.44 -11.66 -3.00
CA VAL A 535 24.03 -10.36 -2.44
C VAL A 535 23.37 -10.59 -1.06
N ASN A 536 22.46 -11.56 -0.96
CA ASN A 536 21.75 -11.92 0.27
C ASN A 536 21.79 -13.44 0.51
N ASP A 537 22.47 -13.91 1.56
CA ASP A 537 22.26 -15.27 2.07
C ASP A 537 21.40 -15.16 3.34
N PRO A 538 20.06 -15.21 3.25
CA PRO A 538 19.21 -14.90 4.39
C PRO A 538 19.35 -15.94 5.50
N ILE A 539 19.74 -17.19 5.20
CA ILE A 539 19.90 -18.25 6.19
C ILE A 539 21.19 -18.06 7.00
N THR A 540 22.28 -17.68 6.35
CA THR A 540 23.55 -17.34 7.02
C THR A 540 23.48 -15.95 7.67
N ALA A 541 22.83 -14.98 7.04
CA ALA A 541 22.78 -13.60 7.50
C ALA A 541 21.80 -13.39 8.66
N ARG A 542 20.62 -14.04 8.69
CA ARG A 542 19.62 -13.93 9.77
C ARG A 542 20.24 -13.99 11.19
N PRO A 543 20.97 -15.05 11.59
CA PRO A 543 21.53 -15.13 12.94
C PRO A 543 22.62 -14.08 13.19
N LEU A 544 23.38 -13.70 12.15
CA LEU A 544 24.41 -12.65 12.26
C LEU A 544 23.75 -11.28 12.49
N ILE A 545 22.80 -10.89 11.63
CA ILE A 545 22.02 -9.65 11.73
C ILE A 545 21.25 -9.58 13.06
N GLN A 546 20.63 -10.67 13.50
CA GLN A 546 19.88 -10.70 14.76
C GLN A 546 20.78 -10.50 15.99
N LEU A 547 22.03 -10.99 15.94
CA LEU A 547 23.08 -10.74 16.93
C LEU A 547 23.90 -9.45 16.63
N GLY A 548 23.56 -8.73 15.56
CA GLY A 548 24.25 -7.57 15.00
C GLY A 548 25.67 -7.82 14.48
N LEU A 549 26.13 -9.08 14.43
CA LEU A 549 27.44 -9.45 13.92
C LEU A 549 27.55 -9.11 12.41
N PRO A 550 28.77 -8.81 11.89
CA PRO A 550 28.95 -8.53 10.47
C PRO A 550 28.47 -9.69 9.59
N ALA A 551 27.40 -9.45 8.83
CA ALA A 551 26.90 -10.34 7.80
C ALA A 551 27.46 -9.88 6.44
N PRO A 552 28.19 -10.73 5.69
CA PRO A 552 28.84 -10.32 4.44
C PRO A 552 27.84 -10.16 3.27
N THR A 553 26.76 -10.93 3.29
CA THR A 553 25.74 -11.02 2.24
C THR A 553 24.36 -10.74 2.86
N ALA A 554 24.11 -9.47 3.17
CA ALA A 554 22.98 -9.00 3.97
C ALA A 554 21.89 -8.26 3.17
N GLY A 555 21.82 -8.48 1.84
CA GLY A 555 20.85 -7.81 0.98
C GLY A 555 21.00 -6.29 1.00
N TRP A 556 19.90 -5.56 1.06
CA TRP A 556 19.92 -4.09 1.11
C TRP A 556 20.54 -3.49 2.38
N LEU A 557 20.83 -4.28 3.42
CA LEU A 557 21.64 -3.79 4.56
C LEU A 557 23.11 -3.60 4.17
N SER A 558 23.61 -4.29 3.14
CA SER A 558 24.98 -4.14 2.66
C SER A 558 25.13 -2.83 1.85
N PRO A 559 26.06 -1.93 2.21
CA PRO A 559 26.20 -0.63 1.53
C PRO A 559 26.75 -0.72 0.10
N GLY A 560 27.20 -1.91 -0.35
CA GLY A 560 27.59 -2.18 -1.73
C GLY A 560 26.44 -2.61 -2.64
N THR A 561 25.30 -3.06 -2.09
CA THR A 561 24.15 -3.55 -2.88
C THR A 561 23.60 -2.51 -3.87
N PRO A 562 23.53 -1.20 -3.56
CA PRO A 562 23.15 -0.17 -4.54
C PRO A 562 24.06 -0.13 -5.78
N VAL A 563 25.36 -0.39 -5.62
CA VAL A 563 26.37 -0.36 -6.71
C VAL A 563 26.31 -1.61 -7.58
N GLU A 564 26.01 -2.77 -6.98
CA GLU A 564 25.74 -3.99 -7.75
C GLU A 564 24.39 -3.91 -8.48
N PHE A 565 23.40 -3.21 -7.90
CA PHE A 565 22.11 -2.96 -8.53
C PHE A 565 22.19 -1.92 -9.65
N GLU A 566 22.97 -0.84 -9.51
CA GLU A 566 23.30 0.10 -10.60
C GLU A 566 23.89 -0.66 -11.81
N LYS A 567 24.89 -1.52 -11.56
CA LYS A 567 25.47 -2.42 -12.56
C LYS A 567 24.41 -3.28 -13.24
N PHE A 568 23.52 -3.92 -12.48
CA PHE A 568 22.46 -4.75 -13.04
C PHE A 568 21.46 -3.95 -13.89
N ALA A 569 21.01 -2.79 -13.41
CA ALA A 569 20.12 -1.88 -14.12
C ALA A 569 20.72 -1.39 -15.45
N ALA A 570 21.98 -0.93 -15.43
CA ALA A 570 22.74 -0.57 -16.63
C ALA A 570 22.81 -1.72 -17.64
N TYR A 571 23.04 -2.94 -17.15
CA TYR A 571 23.16 -4.12 -17.99
C TYR A 571 21.83 -4.51 -18.66
N VAL A 572 20.72 -4.54 -17.93
CA VAL A 572 19.41 -4.86 -18.54
C VAL A 572 18.95 -3.75 -19.50
N ALA A 573 19.21 -2.47 -19.20
CA ALA A 573 18.96 -1.35 -20.09
C ALA A 573 19.74 -1.50 -21.41
N TRP A 574 21.06 -1.70 -21.33
CA TRP A 574 21.91 -1.94 -22.50
C TRP A 574 21.49 -3.17 -23.31
N LYS A 575 21.07 -4.24 -22.63
CA LYS A 575 20.69 -5.52 -23.25
C LYS A 575 19.28 -5.56 -23.84
N TYR A 576 18.32 -4.76 -23.36
CA TYR A 576 16.92 -4.88 -23.78
C TYR A 576 16.24 -3.57 -24.21
N GLY A 577 16.90 -2.41 -24.16
CA GLY A 577 16.35 -1.13 -24.65
C GLY A 577 15.93 -1.10 -26.13
N ASP A 578 16.34 -2.07 -26.97
CA ASP A 578 15.73 -2.25 -28.31
C ASP A 578 14.36 -2.95 -28.29
N GLN A 579 13.85 -3.32 -27.11
CA GLN A 579 12.59 -4.02 -26.88
C GLN A 579 11.80 -3.54 -25.65
N VAL A 580 12.29 -2.58 -24.88
CA VAL A 580 11.67 -2.10 -23.64
C VAL A 580 11.85 -0.58 -23.58
N ASP A 581 10.79 0.17 -23.28
CA ASP A 581 10.87 1.63 -23.10
C ASP A 581 10.40 2.05 -21.69
N ASP A 582 9.41 1.36 -21.10
CA ASP A 582 8.87 1.66 -19.76
C ASP A 582 9.50 0.73 -18.70
N TRP A 583 10.20 1.33 -17.73
CA TRP A 583 11.02 0.64 -16.74
C TRP A 583 10.62 1.01 -15.30
N ALA A 584 10.36 0.02 -14.45
CA ALA A 584 10.27 0.18 -13.00
C ALA A 584 11.57 -0.33 -12.35
N THR A 585 12.27 0.47 -11.54
CA THR A 585 13.51 -0.02 -10.92
C THR A 585 13.22 -1.03 -9.81
N LEU A 586 12.34 -0.68 -8.87
CA LEU A 586 12.00 -1.47 -7.68
C LEU A 586 10.49 -1.67 -7.59
N ASN A 587 10.10 -2.81 -7.00
CA ASN A 587 8.75 -3.12 -6.57
C ASN A 587 8.59 -2.90 -5.06
N GLU A 588 7.59 -2.10 -4.67
CA GLU A 588 7.16 -1.85 -3.28
C GLU A 588 8.28 -1.64 -2.25
N PRO A 589 9.21 -0.70 -2.44
CA PRO A 589 10.37 -0.55 -1.56
C PRO A 589 10.02 -0.35 -0.07
N PHE A 590 8.84 0.19 0.26
CA PHE A 590 8.42 0.33 1.66
C PHE A 590 7.85 -0.97 2.28
N SER A 591 7.13 -1.81 1.53
CA SER A 591 6.46 -3.01 2.08
C SER A 591 7.41 -3.96 2.85
N PRO A 592 8.62 -4.29 2.36
CA PRO A 592 9.55 -5.19 3.02
C PRO A 592 9.92 -4.84 4.46
N ILE A 593 9.88 -3.57 4.89
CA ILE A 593 10.28 -3.27 6.27
C ILE A 593 9.37 -3.98 7.28
N LEU A 594 8.07 -4.05 6.96
CA LEU A 594 7.03 -4.71 7.76
C LEU A 594 7.30 -6.21 7.91
N THR A 595 7.62 -6.89 6.82
CA THR A 595 7.76 -8.35 6.76
C THR A 595 9.18 -8.87 7.02
N GLN A 596 10.20 -8.01 7.03
CA GLN A 596 11.60 -8.40 7.28
C GLN A 596 12.17 -7.97 8.65
N PHE A 597 11.69 -6.88 9.26
CA PHE A 597 12.37 -6.24 10.41
C PHE A 597 11.54 -6.09 11.71
N PHE A 598 10.22 -6.15 11.63
CA PHE A 598 9.34 -5.97 12.80
C PHE A 598 8.71 -7.30 13.28
N ALA A 599 8.34 -7.32 14.55
CA ALA A 599 7.41 -8.29 15.10
C ALA A 599 6.37 -7.54 15.94
N ILE A 600 5.12 -7.51 15.46
CA ILE A 600 3.98 -6.85 16.12
C ILE A 600 2.79 -7.82 16.11
N PRO A 601 1.77 -7.65 16.98
CA PRO A 601 0.66 -8.62 17.03
C PRO A 601 -0.03 -8.75 15.67
N GLY A 602 -0.08 -9.99 15.14
CA GLY A 602 -0.60 -10.30 13.81
C GLY A 602 0.43 -10.31 12.67
N LEU A 603 1.66 -9.81 12.89
CA LEU A 603 2.72 -9.73 11.89
C LEU A 603 4.07 -10.21 12.47
N VAL A 604 4.56 -11.33 11.95
CA VAL A 604 5.90 -11.87 12.22
C VAL A 604 6.82 -11.59 11.02
N PRO A 605 8.15 -11.46 11.21
CA PRO A 605 9.08 -11.18 10.12
C PRO A 605 9.35 -12.47 9.33
N ALA A 606 8.39 -12.87 8.49
CA ALA A 606 8.39 -14.12 7.72
C ALA A 606 9.10 -14.01 6.35
N TRP A 607 9.49 -12.81 5.91
CA TRP A 607 10.21 -12.60 4.65
C TRP A 607 11.73 -12.56 4.88
N PRO A 608 12.58 -13.02 3.94
CA PRO A 608 14.04 -13.04 4.13
C PRO A 608 14.59 -11.62 4.34
N PRO A 609 15.49 -11.37 5.32
CA PRO A 609 16.16 -12.33 6.20
C PRO A 609 15.42 -12.64 7.52
N GLY A 610 14.22 -12.11 7.75
CA GLY A 610 13.33 -12.46 8.85
C GLY A 610 13.93 -12.23 10.24
N VAL A 611 14.14 -10.96 10.60
CA VAL A 611 14.81 -10.54 11.85
C VAL A 611 13.95 -9.59 12.66
N ILE A 612 14.10 -9.60 13.97
CA ILE A 612 13.51 -8.61 14.87
C ILE A 612 14.57 -7.54 15.15
N ARG A 613 14.70 -6.60 14.20
CA ARG A 613 15.71 -5.52 14.16
C ARG A 613 15.12 -4.25 13.52
N PRO A 614 14.11 -3.61 14.13
CA PRO A 614 13.47 -2.42 13.56
C PRO A 614 14.47 -1.28 13.32
N ASP A 615 15.52 -1.18 14.15
CA ASP A 615 16.59 -0.19 14.02
C ASP A 615 17.40 -0.26 12.71
N LEU A 616 17.25 -1.34 11.93
CA LEU A 616 17.89 -1.53 10.62
C LEU A 616 16.98 -1.17 9.43
N ALA A 617 15.67 -0.94 9.64
CA ALA A 617 14.73 -0.60 8.57
C ALA A 617 15.12 0.69 7.82
N SER A 618 15.69 1.67 8.52
CA SER A 618 16.24 2.89 7.89
C SER A 618 17.42 2.57 6.97
N THR A 619 18.36 1.72 7.42
CA THR A 619 19.50 1.30 6.59
C THR A 619 19.07 0.56 5.33
N PHE A 620 18.03 -0.29 5.42
CA PHE A 620 17.41 -0.96 4.29
C PHE A 620 16.85 0.05 3.28
N LEU A 621 15.89 0.89 3.71
CA LEU A 621 15.19 1.83 2.83
C LEU A 621 16.11 2.89 2.21
N VAL A 622 17.08 3.40 2.98
CA VAL A 622 18.07 4.37 2.50
C VAL A 622 19.01 3.75 1.45
N ASN A 623 19.23 2.44 1.47
CA ASN A 623 20.01 1.77 0.43
C ASN A 623 19.16 1.39 -0.79
N GLU A 624 17.90 0.98 -0.63
CA GLU A 624 16.98 0.83 -1.76
C GLU A 624 16.76 2.15 -2.50
N ALA A 625 16.58 3.27 -1.78
CA ALA A 625 16.47 4.59 -2.39
C ALA A 625 17.72 4.97 -3.20
N LYS A 626 18.94 4.71 -2.70
CA LYS A 626 20.19 4.86 -3.48
C LYS A 626 20.20 3.96 -4.72
N GLY A 627 19.77 2.70 -4.57
CA GLY A 627 19.71 1.73 -5.64
C GLY A 627 18.79 2.20 -6.77
N HIS A 628 17.59 2.68 -6.43
CA HIS A 628 16.66 3.29 -7.37
C HIS A 628 17.25 4.53 -8.05
N VAL A 629 17.85 5.46 -7.31
CA VAL A 629 18.46 6.70 -7.87
C VAL A 629 19.58 6.36 -8.86
N ALA A 630 20.46 5.42 -8.51
CA ALA A 630 21.54 4.98 -9.38
C ALA A 630 21.02 4.19 -10.60
N ALA A 631 20.00 3.33 -10.41
CA ALA A 631 19.35 2.61 -11.48
C ALA A 631 18.61 3.54 -12.47
N TYR A 632 17.96 4.60 -11.99
CA TYR A 632 17.33 5.62 -12.83
C TYR A 632 18.35 6.26 -13.78
N ASP A 633 19.46 6.78 -13.24
CA ASP A 633 20.52 7.38 -14.06
C ASP A 633 21.16 6.35 -15.00
N ALA A 634 21.41 5.13 -14.52
CA ALA A 634 21.99 4.05 -15.31
C ALA A 634 21.10 3.61 -16.49
N ILE A 635 19.78 3.51 -16.29
CA ILE A 635 18.83 3.17 -17.37
C ILE A 635 18.80 4.30 -18.41
N HIS A 636 18.69 5.56 -17.99
CA HIS A 636 18.71 6.70 -18.92
C HIS A 636 20.06 6.88 -19.67
N GLN A 637 21.16 6.40 -19.10
CA GLN A 637 22.47 6.39 -19.77
C GLN A 637 22.55 5.29 -20.84
N TRP A 638 22.05 4.08 -20.54
CA TRP A 638 22.32 2.88 -21.33
C TRP A 638 21.19 2.45 -22.25
N ASP A 639 19.96 2.83 -21.95
CA ASP A 639 18.83 2.74 -22.87
C ASP A 639 18.69 4.05 -23.68
N ASN A 640 19.24 4.02 -24.88
CA ASN A 640 19.27 5.12 -25.84
C ASN A 640 18.60 4.75 -27.18
N LYS A 641 17.75 3.72 -27.18
CA LYS A 641 17.02 3.25 -28.36
C LYS A 641 15.52 3.45 -28.12
N VAL A 642 14.77 3.87 -29.13
CA VAL A 642 13.31 3.92 -29.05
C VAL A 642 12.78 2.60 -29.60
N ALA A 643 12.29 1.73 -28.73
CA ALA A 643 11.66 0.46 -29.11
C ALA A 643 10.18 0.65 -29.51
N THR A 644 9.52 1.69 -28.99
CA THR A 644 8.13 2.04 -29.33
C THR A 644 8.03 3.41 -29.99
N VAL A 645 7.63 3.43 -31.26
CA VAL A 645 7.53 4.66 -32.07
C VAL A 645 6.61 5.70 -31.41
N GLY A 646 7.19 6.83 -31.01
CA GLY A 646 6.47 7.95 -30.38
C GLY A 646 6.76 8.14 -28.89
N LYS A 647 7.44 7.19 -28.23
CA LYS A 647 7.95 7.35 -26.86
C LYS A 647 9.36 7.97 -26.83
N ALA A 648 9.82 8.33 -25.64
CA ALA A 648 11.24 8.43 -25.32
C ALA A 648 11.89 7.03 -25.33
N ALA A 649 13.22 6.96 -25.35
CA ALA A 649 13.94 5.69 -25.27
C ALA A 649 13.69 4.99 -23.91
N ALA A 650 13.93 5.72 -22.82
CA ALA A 650 13.62 5.28 -21.47
C ALA A 650 12.54 6.16 -20.83
N SER A 651 11.62 5.51 -20.10
CA SER A 651 10.51 6.06 -19.32
C SER A 651 10.57 5.37 -17.96
N VAL A 652 11.28 5.95 -16.99
CA VAL A 652 11.75 5.23 -15.79
C VAL A 652 11.05 5.69 -14.52
N GLY A 653 10.54 4.74 -13.73
CA GLY A 653 9.88 4.98 -12.45
C GLY A 653 10.16 3.90 -11.42
N PHE A 654 9.28 3.82 -10.42
CA PHE A 654 9.24 2.77 -9.40
C PHE A 654 7.78 2.39 -9.16
N THR A 655 7.52 1.21 -8.60
CA THR A 655 6.17 0.83 -8.16
C THR A 655 6.11 0.78 -6.64
N ASN A 656 5.03 1.28 -6.05
CA ASN A 656 4.90 1.44 -4.60
C ASN A 656 3.52 0.97 -4.13
N ASN A 657 3.51 0.11 -3.11
CA ASN A 657 2.27 -0.21 -2.40
C ASN A 657 1.75 1.04 -1.73
N MET A 658 0.48 1.35 -1.93
CA MET A 658 -0.18 2.44 -1.24
C MET A 658 -1.41 1.91 -0.54
N ILE A 659 -1.31 1.84 0.79
CA ILE A 659 -2.35 1.33 1.68
C ILE A 659 -2.93 2.52 2.43
N PRO A 660 -4.17 2.95 2.12
CA PRO A 660 -4.88 3.92 2.92
C PRO A 660 -5.37 3.23 4.20
N ALA A 661 -4.97 3.77 5.35
CA ALA A 661 -5.54 3.40 6.62
C ALA A 661 -6.87 4.11 6.85
N ARG A 662 -7.84 3.39 7.42
CA ARG A 662 -9.11 3.92 7.93
C ARG A 662 -9.10 3.82 9.46
N PRO A 663 -9.73 4.73 10.22
CA PRO A 663 -10.02 4.44 11.64
C PRO A 663 -10.99 3.25 11.73
N ALA A 664 -10.74 2.29 12.64
CA ALA A 664 -11.65 1.18 12.88
C ALA A 664 -12.98 1.68 13.51
N ASP A 665 -12.89 2.58 14.50
CA ASP A 665 -14.00 3.44 14.92
C ASP A 665 -13.68 4.92 14.58
N PRO A 666 -14.42 5.57 13.66
CA PRO A 666 -14.20 6.97 13.29
C PRO A 666 -14.49 7.98 14.42
N VAL A 667 -15.23 7.62 15.49
CA VAL A 667 -15.37 8.51 16.68
C VAL A 667 -14.32 8.26 17.76
N ASN A 668 -13.47 7.24 17.61
CA ASN A 668 -12.36 6.96 18.52
C ASN A 668 -11.12 7.78 18.09
N PRO A 669 -10.68 8.79 18.87
CA PRO A 669 -9.53 9.62 18.49
C PRO A 669 -8.21 8.85 18.45
N LEU A 670 -8.12 7.66 19.05
CA LEU A 670 -6.93 6.81 18.96
C LEU A 670 -6.83 6.09 17.61
N ASP A 671 -7.96 5.66 17.05
CA ASP A 671 -8.03 4.97 15.76
C ASP A 671 -7.80 5.96 14.61
N VAL A 672 -8.37 7.16 14.70
CA VAL A 672 -8.09 8.28 13.78
C VAL A 672 -6.61 8.63 13.81
N GLN A 673 -6.03 8.79 15.00
CA GLN A 673 -4.60 9.07 15.17
C GLN A 673 -3.69 7.94 14.65
N ALA A 674 -4.13 6.68 14.66
CA ALA A 674 -3.40 5.57 14.06
C ALA A 674 -3.48 5.59 12.53
N ALA A 675 -4.66 5.86 11.96
CA ALA A 675 -4.84 5.99 10.52
C ALA A 675 -4.07 7.18 9.94
N ASP A 676 -4.14 8.36 10.57
CA ASP A 676 -3.41 9.55 10.13
C ASP A 676 -1.89 9.35 10.19
N ALA A 677 -1.38 8.73 11.25
CA ALA A 677 0.04 8.46 11.43
C ALA A 677 0.58 7.44 10.41
N TRP A 678 -0.24 6.48 9.99
CA TRP A 678 0.07 5.57 8.88
C TRP A 678 0.03 6.31 7.53
N ASN A 679 -1.07 6.99 7.24
CA ASN A 679 -1.34 7.63 5.94
C ASN A 679 -0.31 8.69 5.57
N SER A 680 0.13 9.49 6.56
CA SER A 680 1.17 10.51 6.38
C SER A 680 2.57 9.95 6.13
N PHE A 681 2.80 8.64 6.34
CA PHE A 681 4.13 8.05 6.35
C PHE A 681 4.31 6.89 5.37
N TYR A 682 3.54 5.82 5.49
CA TYR A 682 3.70 4.57 4.72
C TYR A 682 3.64 4.84 3.21
N ASN A 683 2.64 5.61 2.77
CA ASN A 683 2.45 5.97 1.36
C ASN A 683 3.50 6.98 0.87
N GLY A 684 4.03 7.82 1.76
CA GLY A 684 4.83 8.99 1.40
C GLY A 684 6.35 8.80 1.44
N TRP A 685 6.88 7.87 2.25
CA TRP A 685 8.32 7.83 2.55
C TRP A 685 9.19 7.70 1.30
N PHE A 686 8.90 6.73 0.42
CA PHE A 686 9.71 6.50 -0.77
C PHE A 686 9.59 7.60 -1.84
N PRO A 687 8.38 8.04 -2.26
CA PRO A 687 8.28 9.18 -3.19
C PRO A 687 8.88 10.47 -2.61
N ASN A 688 8.77 10.72 -1.30
CA ASN A 688 9.48 11.83 -0.66
C ASN A 688 11.00 11.72 -0.82
N ALA A 689 11.56 10.52 -0.62
CA ALA A 689 12.99 10.28 -0.75
C ALA A 689 13.52 10.51 -2.17
N VAL A 690 12.79 10.06 -3.21
CA VAL A 690 13.32 9.95 -4.60
C VAL A 690 12.73 10.97 -5.59
N ILE A 691 11.72 11.74 -5.20
CA ILE A 691 11.16 12.85 -5.99
C ILE A 691 11.52 14.17 -5.33
N ASP A 692 11.25 14.27 -4.02
CA ASP A 692 11.44 15.47 -3.21
C ASP A 692 12.84 15.60 -2.58
N GLY A 693 13.68 14.58 -2.80
CA GLY A 693 15.00 14.41 -2.19
C GLY A 693 14.99 14.25 -0.66
N TRP A 694 13.82 14.09 -0.03
CA TRP A 694 13.68 14.06 1.42
C TRP A 694 13.76 12.65 1.98
N VAL A 695 14.98 12.27 2.37
CA VAL A 695 15.28 10.98 2.96
C VAL A 695 15.12 11.08 4.48
N ASP A 696 13.90 10.91 4.99
CA ASP A 696 13.65 10.79 6.44
C ASP A 696 14.25 9.48 6.98
N ALA A 697 15.56 9.46 7.20
CA ALA A 697 16.30 8.33 7.74
C ALA A 697 16.11 8.16 9.26
N ASN A 698 15.40 9.07 9.92
CA ASN A 698 15.20 9.08 11.37
C ASN A 698 13.78 8.60 11.77
N PHE A 699 12.83 8.75 10.84
CA PHE A 699 11.41 8.41 10.85
C PHE A 699 10.51 9.30 11.73
N ASP A 700 10.95 10.52 12.10
CA ASP A 700 10.13 11.46 12.90
C ASP A 700 9.16 12.33 12.08
N GLY A 701 9.23 12.29 10.74
CA GLY A 701 8.38 13.08 9.85
C GLY A 701 8.72 14.57 9.78
N VAL A 702 9.85 15.01 10.36
CA VAL A 702 10.27 16.43 10.39
C VAL A 702 11.33 16.69 9.32
N LYS A 703 10.94 17.29 8.19
CA LYS A 703 11.85 17.60 7.06
C LYS A 703 12.99 18.56 7.46
N THR A 704 14.16 18.03 7.84
CA THR A 704 15.35 18.83 8.17
C THR A 704 16.28 19.04 6.97
N ALA A 705 17.10 20.10 7.02
CA ALA A 705 18.03 20.45 5.92
C ALA A 705 19.16 19.42 5.71
N ASN A 706 19.42 18.54 6.66
CA ASN A 706 20.40 17.45 6.57
C ASN A 706 19.81 16.13 6.04
N GLU A 707 18.50 16.10 5.74
CA GLU A 707 17.79 14.96 5.14
C GLU A 707 17.34 15.28 3.69
N VAL A 708 17.71 16.45 3.16
CA VAL A 708 17.42 16.86 1.78
C VAL A 708 18.63 16.59 0.89
N HIS A 709 18.52 15.53 0.09
CA HIS A 709 19.49 15.03 -0.85
C HIS A 709 19.17 15.54 -2.27
N ALA A 710 19.90 16.58 -2.71
CA ALA A 710 19.72 17.17 -4.04
C ALA A 710 20.04 16.17 -5.18
N ASP A 711 20.93 15.21 -4.90
CA ASP A 711 21.28 14.07 -5.75
C ASP A 711 20.14 13.06 -5.92
N PHE A 712 19.16 13.02 -5.03
CA PHE A 712 17.97 12.17 -5.10
C PHE A 712 16.76 12.88 -5.72
N THR A 713 16.86 14.19 -6.00
CA THR A 713 15.69 14.99 -6.40
C THR A 713 15.24 14.66 -7.84
N GLY A 714 13.95 14.34 -7.99
CA GLY A 714 13.27 14.21 -9.28
C GLY A 714 13.45 12.89 -10.05
N LYS A 715 14.00 11.84 -9.42
CA LYS A 715 14.50 10.58 -10.03
C LYS A 715 13.41 9.57 -10.46
N ALA A 716 12.30 10.08 -10.95
CA ALA A 716 11.22 9.27 -11.52
C ALA A 716 10.48 10.07 -12.59
N ASP A 717 10.29 9.50 -13.78
CA ASP A 717 9.48 10.07 -14.85
C ASP A 717 7.98 9.89 -14.56
N TRP A 718 7.63 8.82 -13.84
CA TRP A 718 6.27 8.42 -13.47
C TRP A 718 6.27 7.66 -12.12
N ILE A 719 5.10 7.58 -11.47
CA ILE A 719 4.90 6.84 -10.21
C ILE A 719 3.97 5.65 -10.46
N GLY A 720 4.41 4.44 -10.12
CA GLY A 720 3.57 3.24 -10.11
C GLY A 720 2.85 3.10 -8.78
N VAL A 721 1.52 3.10 -8.80
CA VAL A 721 0.67 2.88 -7.64
C VAL A 721 0.20 1.42 -7.65
N GLN A 722 0.40 0.73 -6.52
CA GLN A 722 -0.06 -0.64 -6.29
C GLN A 722 -1.12 -0.60 -5.20
N TYR A 723 -2.34 -1.02 -5.53
CA TYR A 723 -3.50 -0.90 -4.65
C TYR A 723 -4.33 -2.18 -4.61
N TYR A 724 -4.57 -2.68 -3.39
CA TYR A 724 -5.32 -3.90 -3.15
C TYR A 724 -6.59 -3.66 -2.31
N GLY A 725 -6.51 -2.75 -1.35
CA GLY A 725 -7.58 -2.42 -0.42
C GLY A 725 -7.09 -1.46 0.66
N SER A 726 -7.99 -1.07 1.56
CA SER A 726 -7.63 -0.27 2.74
C SER A 726 -7.28 -1.13 3.95
N GLN A 727 -6.81 -0.53 5.04
CA GLN A 727 -6.64 -1.20 6.33
C GLN A 727 -7.36 -0.44 7.46
N PRO A 728 -8.39 -1.03 8.10
CA PRO A 728 -8.97 -0.46 9.32
C PRO A 728 -7.99 -0.57 10.48
N MET A 729 -7.69 0.55 11.15
CA MET A 729 -6.70 0.69 12.22
C MET A 729 -7.37 0.79 13.58
N GLN A 730 -6.98 -0.09 14.51
CA GLN A 730 -7.25 0.09 15.94
C GLN A 730 -6.01 0.69 16.62
N GLY A 731 -6.15 1.86 17.24
CA GLY A 731 -5.09 2.63 17.85
C GLY A 731 -4.93 2.43 19.36
N PHE A 732 -3.70 2.60 19.84
CA PHE A 732 -3.36 2.51 21.27
C PHE A 732 -2.90 3.84 21.88
N GLY A 733 -2.96 4.92 21.10
CA GLY A 733 -2.51 6.27 21.47
C GLY A 733 -0.98 6.47 21.53
N VAL A 734 -0.20 5.39 21.59
CA VAL A 734 1.26 5.39 21.63
C VAL A 734 1.85 4.55 20.50
N ALA A 735 3.02 4.96 19.99
CA ALA A 735 3.84 4.07 19.17
C ALA A 735 4.61 3.11 20.11
N PRO A 736 4.43 1.77 20.01
CA PRO A 736 5.07 0.82 20.93
C PRO A 736 6.54 0.55 20.57
N ILE A 737 6.98 0.95 19.36
CA ILE A 737 8.36 0.81 18.89
C ILE A 737 9.03 2.19 18.87
N PRO A 738 10.03 2.46 19.73
CA PRO A 738 10.71 3.75 19.78
C PRO A 738 11.39 4.09 18.44
N GLY A 739 11.12 5.29 17.92
CA GLY A 739 11.60 5.74 16.61
C GLY A 739 10.68 5.38 15.43
N PHE A 740 9.48 4.86 15.66
CA PHE A 740 8.51 4.52 14.61
C PHE A 740 7.14 5.17 14.91
N PRO A 741 7.05 6.52 14.91
CA PRO A 741 5.84 7.24 15.32
C PRO A 741 4.63 7.02 14.42
N PHE A 742 4.80 6.44 13.22
CA PHE A 742 3.71 6.05 12.34
C PHE A 742 2.95 4.79 12.84
N LEU A 743 3.61 3.90 13.59
CA LEU A 743 3.02 2.66 14.09
C LEU A 743 2.24 2.88 15.40
N ARG A 744 1.12 3.63 15.36
CA ARG A 744 0.31 3.97 16.57
C ARG A 744 -0.90 3.05 16.82
N GLY A 745 -1.08 2.06 15.94
CA GLY A 745 -2.16 1.08 15.98
C GLY A 745 -1.78 -0.21 15.26
N LEU A 746 -2.77 -1.08 15.04
CA LEU A 746 -2.66 -2.28 14.21
C LEU A 746 -3.81 -2.38 13.22
N PRO A 747 -3.60 -3.01 12.05
CA PRO A 747 -4.69 -3.42 11.19
C PRO A 747 -5.59 -4.44 11.90
N VAL A 748 -6.91 -4.25 11.78
CA VAL A 748 -7.92 -5.26 12.12
C VAL A 748 -8.51 -5.85 10.84
N ARG A 749 -8.87 -7.14 10.90
CA ARG A 749 -9.45 -7.87 9.75
C ARG A 749 -10.88 -7.40 9.48
N CYS A 750 -11.28 -7.36 8.22
CA CYS A 750 -12.70 -7.22 7.86
C CYS A 750 -13.48 -8.51 8.10
N ASP A 751 -14.78 -8.37 8.37
CA ASP A 751 -15.69 -9.51 8.45
C ASP A 751 -15.90 -10.16 7.05
N PRO A 752 -15.98 -11.50 6.97
CA PRO A 752 -16.23 -12.21 5.71
C PRO A 752 -17.47 -11.71 4.98
N SER A 753 -17.25 -11.04 3.84
CA SER A 753 -18.26 -10.31 3.09
C SER A 753 -17.86 -10.18 1.61
N PRO A 754 -18.77 -9.81 0.70
CA PRO A 754 -18.43 -9.59 -0.72
C PRO A 754 -17.39 -8.49 -0.94
N THR A 755 -17.27 -7.56 0.02
CA THR A 755 -16.36 -6.41 -0.01
C THR A 755 -15.08 -6.61 0.81
N CYS A 756 -14.79 -7.84 1.24
CA CYS A 756 -13.60 -8.24 2.01
C CYS A 756 -12.88 -9.37 1.25
N SER A 757 -11.63 -9.18 0.84
CA SER A 757 -10.84 -10.18 0.10
C SER A 757 -10.59 -11.45 0.91
N ASP A 758 -10.20 -12.54 0.25
CA ASP A 758 -9.78 -13.76 0.94
C ASP A 758 -8.49 -13.52 1.77
N TYR A 759 -7.74 -12.46 1.44
CA TYR A 759 -6.62 -11.93 2.25
C TYR A 759 -7.04 -10.93 3.35
N ASN A 760 -8.34 -10.83 3.67
CA ASN A 760 -8.90 -10.02 4.77
C ASN A 760 -8.75 -8.49 4.57
N GLN A 761 -8.71 -8.00 3.32
CA GLN A 761 -8.62 -6.57 2.98
C GLN A 761 -9.98 -6.03 2.48
N PRO A 762 -10.50 -4.92 3.04
CA PRO A 762 -11.61 -4.17 2.48
C PRO A 762 -11.32 -3.64 1.07
N THR A 763 -12.29 -3.77 0.17
CA THR A 763 -12.14 -3.39 -1.26
C THR A 763 -12.20 -1.88 -1.54
N ASP A 764 -12.78 -1.06 -0.65
CA ASP A 764 -12.66 0.40 -0.53
C ASP A 764 -12.21 1.21 -1.80
N PRO A 765 -13.07 1.39 -2.82
CA PRO A 765 -12.76 2.24 -3.99
C PRO A 765 -12.48 3.71 -3.65
N GLY A 766 -13.06 4.24 -2.56
CA GLY A 766 -12.72 5.55 -2.00
C GLY A 766 -11.23 5.66 -1.62
N GLY A 767 -10.72 4.62 -0.97
CA GLY A 767 -9.31 4.48 -0.62
C GLY A 767 -8.41 4.43 -1.86
N PHE A 768 -8.86 3.80 -2.94
CA PHE A 768 -8.11 3.80 -4.20
C PHE A 768 -8.00 5.21 -4.81
N ARG A 769 -9.09 5.99 -4.80
CA ARG A 769 -9.04 7.40 -5.20
C ARG A 769 -8.05 8.18 -4.32
N GLU A 770 -8.05 7.97 -3.01
CA GLU A 770 -7.18 8.70 -2.08
C GLU A 770 -5.69 8.49 -2.35
N VAL A 771 -5.27 7.26 -2.63
CA VAL A 771 -3.85 7.00 -2.95
C VAL A 771 -3.46 7.53 -4.32
N LEU A 772 -4.38 7.55 -5.29
CA LEU A 772 -4.16 8.17 -6.60
C LEU A 772 -4.13 9.70 -6.52
N ASP A 773 -5.01 10.33 -5.73
CA ASP A 773 -5.00 11.78 -5.46
C ASP A 773 -3.67 12.16 -4.77
N PHE A 774 -3.21 11.35 -3.82
CA PHE A 774 -1.93 11.52 -3.13
C PHE A 774 -0.74 11.37 -4.07
N ALA A 775 -0.69 10.31 -4.88
CA ALA A 775 0.38 10.10 -5.86
C ALA A 775 0.42 11.21 -6.93
N ALA A 776 -0.75 11.69 -7.39
CA ALA A 776 -0.85 12.80 -8.34
C ALA A 776 -0.29 14.13 -7.76
N SER A 777 -0.30 14.30 -6.44
CA SER A 777 0.20 15.52 -5.78
C SER A 777 1.69 15.79 -5.98
N TYR A 778 2.49 14.76 -6.29
CA TYR A 778 3.89 14.87 -6.70
C TYR A 778 4.10 15.44 -8.12
N GLY A 779 3.02 15.71 -8.87
CA GLY A 779 3.07 16.32 -10.21
C GLY A 779 3.66 15.40 -11.29
N LYS A 780 3.72 14.09 -11.04
CA LYS A 780 4.20 13.06 -11.97
C LYS A 780 3.02 12.35 -12.67
N PRO A 781 3.19 11.90 -13.92
CA PRO A 781 2.33 10.88 -14.52
C PRO A 781 2.22 9.64 -13.60
N LEU A 782 1.04 9.02 -13.56
CA LEU A 782 0.79 7.83 -12.77
C LEU A 782 0.66 6.60 -13.66
N TRP A 783 1.04 5.44 -13.15
CA TRP A 783 0.59 4.14 -13.59
C TRP A 783 -0.14 3.44 -12.43
N VAL A 784 -1.22 2.72 -12.71
CA VAL A 784 -1.68 1.68 -11.78
C VAL A 784 -0.95 0.40 -12.17
N THR A 785 0.15 0.07 -11.49
CA THR A 785 1.03 -1.05 -11.85
C THR A 785 0.64 -2.38 -11.23
N GLU A 786 -0.17 -2.35 -10.17
CA GLU A 786 -0.92 -3.50 -9.66
C GLU A 786 -2.27 -3.02 -9.10
N ASN A 787 -3.34 -3.71 -9.50
CA ASN A 787 -4.61 -3.66 -8.80
C ASN A 787 -5.30 -5.02 -8.94
N GLY A 788 -5.71 -5.62 -7.82
CA GLY A 788 -6.06 -7.05 -7.80
C GLY A 788 -6.75 -7.50 -6.52
N ILE A 789 -7.29 -8.72 -6.53
CA ILE A 789 -7.96 -9.28 -5.35
C ILE A 789 -7.79 -10.80 -5.22
N ALA A 790 -7.41 -11.24 -4.02
CA ALA A 790 -7.50 -12.62 -3.58
C ALA A 790 -8.99 -13.02 -3.45
N ASP A 791 -9.45 -13.86 -4.37
CA ASP A 791 -10.83 -14.35 -4.48
C ASP A 791 -10.83 -15.66 -5.26
N ALA A 792 -10.75 -16.78 -4.54
CA ALA A 792 -10.73 -18.12 -5.15
C ALA A 792 -12.07 -18.49 -5.81
N GLY A 793 -13.17 -17.84 -5.43
CA GLY A 793 -14.51 -18.10 -5.95
C GLY A 793 -14.92 -17.30 -7.19
N ASP A 794 -14.09 -16.37 -7.66
CA ASP A 794 -14.40 -15.37 -8.72
C ASP A 794 -15.71 -14.59 -8.46
N SER A 795 -16.06 -14.42 -7.19
CA SER A 795 -17.32 -13.85 -6.70
C SER A 795 -17.21 -12.37 -6.30
N LYS A 796 -15.99 -11.92 -5.98
CA LYS A 796 -15.62 -10.57 -5.54
C LYS A 796 -14.84 -9.83 -6.63
N ARG A 797 -14.07 -10.55 -7.45
CA ARG A 797 -13.22 -10.00 -8.51
C ARG A 797 -13.98 -9.24 -9.61
N PRO A 798 -15.14 -9.69 -10.12
CA PRO A 798 -15.90 -8.91 -11.10
C PRO A 798 -16.36 -7.52 -10.58
N PRO A 799 -17.03 -7.38 -9.40
CA PRO A 799 -17.33 -6.06 -8.86
C PRO A 799 -16.09 -5.27 -8.42
N TYR A 800 -15.04 -5.93 -7.95
CA TYR A 800 -13.77 -5.27 -7.63
C TYR A 800 -13.20 -4.55 -8.87
N LEU A 801 -12.97 -5.29 -9.96
CA LEU A 801 -12.47 -4.78 -11.24
C LEU A 801 -13.26 -3.55 -11.71
N VAL A 802 -14.60 -3.67 -11.75
CA VAL A 802 -15.46 -2.63 -12.32
C VAL A 802 -15.46 -1.36 -11.48
N ASN A 803 -15.49 -1.46 -10.15
CA ASN A 803 -15.47 -0.28 -9.29
C ASN A 803 -14.09 0.39 -9.21
N HIS A 804 -12.99 -0.37 -9.27
CA HIS A 804 -11.64 0.21 -9.29
C HIS A 804 -11.33 0.90 -10.62
N ILE A 805 -11.67 0.26 -11.74
CA ILE A 805 -11.48 0.86 -13.06
C ILE A 805 -12.43 2.06 -13.24
N ALA A 806 -13.58 2.12 -12.55
CA ALA A 806 -14.42 3.31 -12.47
C ALA A 806 -13.73 4.50 -11.77
N VAL A 807 -12.95 4.28 -10.71
CA VAL A 807 -12.12 5.34 -10.10
C VAL A 807 -11.11 5.87 -11.11
N VAL A 808 -10.42 4.99 -11.84
CA VAL A 808 -9.42 5.38 -12.84
C VAL A 808 -10.05 6.15 -13.99
N GLN A 809 -11.21 5.72 -14.50
CA GLN A 809 -11.95 6.45 -15.55
C GLN A 809 -12.36 7.85 -15.09
N ASP A 810 -12.91 7.94 -13.88
CA ASP A 810 -13.33 9.21 -13.29
C ASP A 810 -12.14 10.16 -13.10
N MET A 811 -10.98 9.67 -12.66
CA MET A 811 -9.77 10.48 -12.52
C MET A 811 -9.21 10.93 -13.88
N VAL A 812 -9.15 10.06 -14.87
CA VAL A 812 -8.67 10.40 -16.22
C VAL A 812 -9.61 11.37 -16.94
N ALA A 813 -10.93 11.27 -16.71
CA ALA A 813 -11.91 12.20 -17.24
C ALA A 813 -11.84 13.60 -16.60
N HIS A 814 -11.24 13.72 -15.41
CA HIS A 814 -11.00 14.99 -14.70
C HIS A 814 -9.50 15.36 -14.72
N ASP A 815 -8.86 15.20 -15.88
CA ASP A 815 -7.48 15.61 -16.21
C ASP A 815 -6.34 14.99 -15.36
N THR A 816 -6.59 13.96 -14.54
CA THR A 816 -5.49 13.23 -13.88
C THR A 816 -4.70 12.41 -14.89
N ASN A 817 -3.39 12.68 -14.99
CA ASN A 817 -2.48 12.02 -15.94
C ASN A 817 -2.14 10.58 -15.52
N ILE A 818 -3.10 9.66 -15.67
CA ILE A 818 -2.89 8.21 -15.50
C ILE A 818 -2.60 7.60 -16.89
N LEU A 819 -1.40 7.03 -17.03
CA LEU A 819 -0.85 6.48 -18.27
C LEU A 819 -1.45 5.11 -18.64
N GLY A 820 -1.94 4.36 -17.66
CA GLY A 820 -2.46 3.02 -17.83
C GLY A 820 -2.76 2.29 -16.53
N TYR A 821 -3.30 1.07 -16.68
CA TYR A 821 -3.72 0.16 -15.63
C TYR A 821 -3.30 -1.28 -15.96
N THR A 822 -2.62 -1.95 -15.03
CA THR A 822 -2.28 -3.38 -15.11
C THR A 822 -2.84 -4.17 -13.94
N TYR A 823 -3.68 -5.17 -14.24
CA TYR A 823 -4.32 -6.02 -13.24
C TYR A 823 -3.33 -7.01 -12.59
N TRP A 824 -3.41 -7.18 -11.26
CA TRP A 824 -2.69 -8.23 -10.53
C TRP A 824 -3.60 -9.43 -10.24
N SER A 825 -3.39 -10.61 -10.83
CA SER A 825 -2.32 -11.02 -11.75
C SER A 825 -2.89 -11.56 -13.06
N PHE A 826 -2.01 -11.83 -14.04
CA PHE A 826 -2.40 -12.64 -15.20
C PHE A 826 -2.89 -14.03 -14.75
N VAL A 827 -2.05 -14.74 -13.99
CA VAL A 827 -2.28 -16.12 -13.52
C VAL A 827 -2.10 -16.23 -12.00
N ASP A 828 -2.86 -17.13 -11.36
CA ASP A 828 -2.61 -17.55 -9.96
C ASP A 828 -1.17 -18.06 -9.82
N ASN A 829 -0.48 -17.66 -8.76
CA ASN A 829 0.97 -17.76 -8.63
C ASN A 829 1.39 -17.94 -7.15
N LEU A 830 2.69 -18.07 -6.88
CA LEU A 830 3.22 -18.23 -5.52
C LEU A 830 3.17 -16.90 -4.77
N GLU A 831 2.21 -16.74 -3.84
CA GLU A 831 2.04 -15.54 -3.02
C GLU A 831 3.04 -15.53 -1.83
N TRP A 832 4.33 -15.45 -2.16
CA TRP A 832 5.46 -15.29 -1.26
C TRP A 832 5.49 -16.30 -0.10
N ALA A 833 5.22 -15.84 1.13
CA ALA A 833 5.18 -16.67 2.33
C ALA A 833 3.89 -17.50 2.44
N GLU A 834 2.78 -16.99 1.89
CA GLU A 834 1.43 -17.55 2.03
C GLU A 834 1.20 -18.77 1.14
N GLY A 835 2.07 -19.02 0.14
CA GLY A 835 2.02 -20.20 -0.71
C GLY A 835 1.07 -20.02 -1.90
N TYR A 836 0.21 -20.99 -2.16
CA TYR A 836 -0.73 -20.98 -3.30
C TYR A 836 -2.21 -20.83 -2.89
N ASP A 837 -2.49 -20.62 -1.59
CA ASP A 837 -3.86 -20.51 -1.07
C ASP A 837 -4.55 -19.18 -1.48
N LEU A 838 -3.81 -18.21 -2.02
CA LEU A 838 -4.28 -16.87 -2.37
C LEU A 838 -4.37 -16.68 -3.89
N HIS A 839 -5.57 -16.89 -4.43
CA HIS A 839 -5.86 -16.81 -5.86
C HIS A 839 -6.13 -15.37 -6.32
N PHE A 840 -5.14 -14.70 -6.94
CA PHE A 840 -5.26 -13.35 -7.51
C PHE A 840 -5.58 -13.29 -9.01
N GLY A 841 -5.22 -14.32 -9.78
CA GLY A 841 -5.14 -14.26 -11.24
C GLY A 841 -6.49 -14.21 -11.97
N LEU A 842 -6.46 -13.79 -13.24
CA LEU A 842 -7.59 -13.94 -14.18
C LEU A 842 -7.67 -15.38 -14.74
N TYR A 843 -6.54 -16.07 -14.78
CA TYR A 843 -6.44 -17.51 -15.00
C TYR A 843 -5.92 -18.20 -13.74
N GLY A 844 -6.35 -19.43 -13.49
CA GLY A 844 -5.68 -20.38 -12.60
C GLY A 844 -4.69 -21.26 -13.36
N SER A 845 -3.89 -22.03 -12.64
CA SER A 845 -3.00 -23.08 -13.19
C SER A 845 -3.02 -24.26 -12.23
N ASP A 846 -3.09 -25.49 -12.73
CA ASP A 846 -3.03 -26.71 -11.91
C ASP A 846 -1.63 -27.35 -12.01
N PRO A 847 -0.78 -27.25 -10.98
CA PRO A 847 0.58 -27.82 -10.99
C PRO A 847 0.61 -29.35 -10.86
N THR A 848 -0.54 -30.02 -10.84
CA THR A 848 -0.62 -31.48 -11.03
C THR A 848 -0.77 -31.89 -12.50
N THR A 849 -1.07 -30.94 -13.39
CA THR A 849 -1.11 -31.15 -14.86
C THR A 849 0.28 -30.94 -15.48
N PRO A 850 0.83 -31.90 -16.25
CA PRO A 850 2.06 -31.70 -17.01
C PRO A 850 2.01 -30.56 -18.04
N GLU A 851 0.81 -30.17 -18.46
CA GLU A 851 0.54 -29.20 -19.53
C GLU A 851 0.46 -27.74 -19.05
N LEU A 852 0.31 -27.50 -17.73
CA LEU A 852 0.18 -26.18 -17.09
C LEU A 852 -0.96 -25.30 -17.68
N GLU A 853 -2.05 -25.94 -18.10
CA GLU A 853 -3.15 -25.30 -18.81
C GLU A 853 -3.80 -24.16 -18.00
N ARG A 854 -3.99 -23.01 -18.67
CA ARG A 854 -4.58 -21.81 -18.07
C ARG A 854 -6.08 -21.99 -17.89
N THR A 855 -6.51 -22.16 -16.64
CA THR A 855 -7.93 -22.32 -16.29
C THR A 855 -8.60 -20.94 -16.21
N PRO A 856 -9.45 -20.52 -17.18
CA PRO A 856 -10.02 -19.17 -17.20
C PRO A 856 -11.02 -18.95 -16.06
N LYS A 857 -11.02 -17.76 -15.45
CA LYS A 857 -12.08 -17.29 -14.54
C LYS A 857 -13.09 -16.43 -15.32
N PRO A 858 -14.18 -17.01 -15.87
CA PRO A 858 -14.83 -16.43 -17.05
C PRO A 858 -15.62 -15.16 -16.76
N THR A 859 -16.08 -14.96 -15.53
CA THR A 859 -16.84 -13.76 -15.14
C THR A 859 -15.91 -12.55 -15.11
N SER A 860 -14.75 -12.66 -14.45
CA SER A 860 -13.75 -11.60 -14.41
C SER A 860 -13.12 -11.33 -15.78
N ILE A 861 -12.81 -12.39 -16.56
CA ILE A 861 -12.34 -12.25 -17.95
C ILE A 861 -13.38 -11.51 -18.81
N SER A 862 -14.67 -11.86 -18.69
CA SER A 862 -15.75 -11.16 -19.40
C SER A 862 -15.89 -9.70 -18.96
N ALA A 863 -15.77 -9.40 -17.67
CA ALA A 863 -15.86 -8.04 -17.16
C ALA A 863 -14.69 -7.16 -17.65
N ILE A 864 -13.44 -7.61 -17.48
CA ILE A 864 -12.27 -6.81 -17.88
C ILE A 864 -12.16 -6.67 -19.39
N SER A 865 -12.39 -7.75 -20.15
CA SER A 865 -12.26 -7.72 -21.61
C SER A 865 -13.31 -6.84 -22.31
N GLN A 866 -14.51 -6.71 -21.72
CA GLN A 866 -15.50 -5.74 -22.20
C GLN A 866 -15.02 -4.29 -22.04
N ILE A 867 -14.30 -3.97 -20.96
CA ILE A 867 -13.78 -2.62 -20.71
C ILE A 867 -12.60 -2.32 -21.65
N THR A 868 -11.60 -3.20 -21.70
CA THR A 868 -10.38 -3.00 -22.49
C THR A 868 -10.65 -2.94 -23.99
N LYS A 869 -11.50 -3.85 -24.51
CA LYS A 869 -11.85 -3.92 -25.95
C LYS A 869 -12.77 -2.77 -26.39
N ALA A 870 -13.55 -2.19 -25.47
CA ALA A 870 -14.32 -0.97 -25.73
C ALA A 870 -13.50 0.32 -25.50
N ASN A 871 -12.40 0.24 -24.75
CA ASN A 871 -11.67 1.37 -24.17
C ASN A 871 -12.62 2.34 -23.41
N ALA A 872 -13.60 1.78 -22.71
CA ALA A 872 -14.70 2.48 -22.04
C ALA A 872 -15.40 1.57 -21.02
N LEU A 873 -16.07 2.13 -20.02
CA LEU A 873 -16.92 1.38 -19.09
C LEU A 873 -18.31 1.13 -19.72
N PRO A 874 -18.73 -0.12 -20.00
CA PRO A 874 -20.05 -0.39 -20.55
C PRO A 874 -21.14 -0.19 -19.48
N THR A 875 -22.18 0.59 -19.79
CA THR A 875 -23.26 0.90 -18.83
C THR A 875 -24.02 -0.34 -18.33
N ALA A 876 -24.11 -1.42 -19.14
CA ALA A 876 -24.69 -2.69 -18.70
C ALA A 876 -23.81 -3.42 -17.66
N LEU A 877 -22.50 -3.27 -17.73
CA LEU A 877 -21.55 -3.81 -16.76
C LEU A 877 -21.61 -2.99 -15.46
N LEU A 878 -21.66 -1.65 -15.58
CA LEU A 878 -21.85 -0.75 -14.44
C LEU A 878 -23.16 -1.03 -13.70
N ALA A 879 -24.28 -1.17 -14.40
CA ALA A 879 -25.59 -1.48 -13.82
C ALA A 879 -25.70 -2.88 -13.18
N THR A 880 -24.64 -3.70 -13.27
CA THR A 880 -24.52 -5.00 -12.60
C THR A 880 -23.67 -4.93 -11.33
N TYR A 881 -22.75 -3.96 -11.22
CA TYR A 881 -21.66 -3.98 -10.24
C TYR A 881 -21.41 -2.66 -9.47
N VAL A 882 -21.98 -1.54 -9.91
CA VAL A 882 -21.98 -0.27 -9.15
C VAL A 882 -23.16 -0.26 -8.16
N PRO A 883 -22.94 0.10 -6.87
CA PRO A 883 -23.95 0.02 -5.81
C PRO A 883 -24.87 1.25 -5.64
#